data_AF-A0A257YBA3-F1
#
_entry.id   AF-A0A257YBA3-F1
#
_cell.length_a   1.000
_cell.length_b   1.000
_cell.length_c   1.000
_cell.angle_alpha   90.00
_cell.angle_beta   90.00
_cell.angle_gamma   90.00
#
_symmetry.space_group_name_H-M   'P 1'
#
loop_
_entity.id
_entity.type
_entity.pdbx_description
1 polymer ?
#
loop_
_entity_poly.entity_id
_entity_poly.type
_entity_poly.pdbx_seq_one_letter_code
_entity_poly.pdbx_strand_id
1 'polypeptide(L)'
;SAGPLGGGQITVTTGQNQNATLALGAITKNAGGTVNFVLANTGTGVANITTTTANNGSGILGGYATFAKNDWATKDGSGNITALTSYGGSTFATNTNTTLSASFLLPSGNSTTGSLRLTAAAAVTFTANANTLTLESGGILVASTAGATSFGVPGTRGTLSSSTGEVIIHQHSASTLTINSFISGTTLTKDGDGALVLTGNNTYTGNTVINGGSVSVTTAANLGAVTADVTINGGTLILPSGTLGTLNSANRVITVGALGATFNWTANQVMEGSGLAGTGTLTLAGSGTISVGSSGSTFTGDIVINNGTLRMNSQQFNSVASITVNSGGTYEVNDDSAGTFGAAPGGRILVNGNGFNNNGAIRVTDQAQGSASFQDPRTTIANEVVLQTTSRIQVDNGSALNSSSLLTLSGVISGSGGMVKTGTGTLALSGRDNTFTGGVSVEAGTLSLLGNDRLPVSSTVNLGAGATSGIMQLNGYSQTLTSLTTAGSGTTNAVVSGSGTSTSVLTLNIAGSQTYGGTLGGSGLADTHANNNLSLSKQGAGSLTLEKASTYDGITNVQQGTLVLGDANALGNGGNSLAAGDGGTLVQAGATLDINGQNNVQEVITLNGSGMAGAGALVNNSSTAASIGNGVASLSFSGSSTGWTLATAATVDASISTTATVAPSLGIGTGTFTMTSGGGGYGLAPVVTVTGGTGAVLTASLGVTTASFSVAPGTTTYSVAPTVTLANGATGTAILSGGLVTGITITSSGSGFIANPSATFSGGTIISSGTAPKATGNSTNFIVVGLNVVNPGSGFTSVPTVTISSGTGGAATATGNDNFALNGLAITENGADYASAPAVTLSGGAGTATANLTTVNLASDSSVGGSGDLRIDAVISGAGALTKVGAGTTTVTGNNTYTGTTIVSEGVLQVGMSGYGQSGTGDVTVNGSSAVLAGTGNIQGSASIILGTVKPGDSGGASTGTLNTHDLNFVPVSTTTVAELQITGTAGVNLAADVINITGNLTLNSFSNILVNGTGYTAAVGDSFTLLDWSGVITVDGFSTGTNLRTGANADGNEGNLDLPDISGLGLWQIGSLLDAGALTFTIIAVPEPTRGFLVLCGMLVMVMRRRR
;
A
#
# COMPACT_ATOMS: atom_id res chain seq x y z
N SER A 1 28.66 45.63 16.15
CA SER A 1 28.03 44.53 15.39
C SER A 1 28.90 44.17 14.18
N ALA A 2 28.78 42.92 13.74
CA ALA A 2 29.21 42.31 12.46
C ALA A 2 30.71 42.02 12.22
N GLY A 3 31.19 40.93 12.83
CA GLY A 3 32.42 40.18 12.51
C GLY A 3 32.63 39.10 13.57
N PRO A 4 33.13 37.88 13.26
CA PRO A 4 33.36 36.84 14.25
C PRO A 4 34.61 37.23 15.05
N LEU A 5 34.44 38.00 16.12
CA LEU A 5 35.52 38.34 17.04
C LEU A 5 35.12 37.67 18.36
N GLY A 6 35.75 36.56 18.75
CA GLY A 6 37.19 36.46 18.79
C GLY A 6 37.82 37.25 19.91
N GLY A 7 37.03 37.71 20.89
CA GLY A 7 37.45 38.62 21.96
C GLY A 7 36.67 39.94 21.94
N GLY A 8 36.51 40.59 23.11
CA GLY A 8 35.90 41.92 23.15
C GLY A 8 36.74 42.94 22.40
N GLN A 9 36.15 43.83 21.61
CA GLN A 9 36.86 44.97 21.03
C GLN A 9 36.13 46.27 21.38
N ILE A 10 36.88 47.24 21.88
CA ILE A 10 36.40 48.61 22.12
C ILE A 10 37.13 49.54 21.17
N THR A 11 36.36 50.12 20.25
CA THR A 11 36.89 51.05 19.24
C THR A 11 36.28 52.42 19.45
N VAL A 12 37.13 53.43 19.64
CA VAL A 12 36.72 54.84 19.57
C VAL A 12 37.20 55.40 18.24
N THR A 13 36.25 55.87 17.44
CA THR A 13 36.53 56.45 16.13
C THR A 13 36.23 57.95 16.14
N THR A 14 37.13 58.75 15.60
CA THR A 14 36.90 60.19 15.38
C THR A 14 37.02 60.58 13.92
N GLY A 15 36.25 61.60 13.54
CA GLY A 15 36.28 62.25 12.23
C GLY A 15 37.15 63.51 12.22
N GLN A 16 37.08 64.26 11.12
CA GLN A 16 37.72 65.57 11.01
C GLN A 16 37.22 66.53 12.12
N ASN A 17 38.16 67.19 12.82
CA ASN A 17 37.88 68.16 13.90
C ASN A 17 36.94 67.67 15.01
N GLN A 18 36.81 66.36 15.24
CA GLN A 18 35.95 65.80 16.28
C GLN A 18 36.79 65.09 17.34
N ASN A 19 36.57 65.42 18.62
CA ASN A 19 37.20 64.72 19.73
C ASN A 19 36.19 63.79 20.38
N ALA A 20 36.58 62.55 20.67
CA ALA A 20 35.75 61.59 21.37
C ALA A 20 36.58 60.88 22.44
N THR A 21 36.07 60.90 23.67
CA THR A 21 36.65 60.20 24.81
C THR A 21 35.63 59.23 25.38
N LEU A 22 36.00 57.96 25.47
CA LEU A 22 35.23 56.96 26.20
C LEU A 22 35.87 56.71 27.57
N ALA A 23 35.18 57.11 28.64
CA ALA A 23 35.64 56.86 30.01
C ALA A 23 35.00 55.58 30.56
N LEU A 24 35.82 54.53 30.74
CA LEU A 24 35.36 53.20 31.16
C LEU A 24 35.27 53.01 32.68
N GLY A 25 35.81 53.96 33.47
CA GLY A 25 35.96 53.77 34.91
C GLY A 25 36.85 52.57 35.22
N ALA A 26 36.51 51.81 36.27
CA ALA A 26 37.24 50.60 36.66
C ALA A 26 36.75 49.41 35.83
N ILE A 27 37.67 48.77 35.12
CA ILE A 27 37.47 47.56 34.34
C ILE A 27 37.56 46.34 35.27
N THR A 28 36.50 45.54 35.30
CA THR A 28 36.47 44.19 35.86
C THR A 28 36.29 43.18 34.73
N LYS A 29 36.78 41.95 34.94
CA LYS A 29 36.66 40.87 33.94
C LYS A 29 36.11 39.61 34.59
N ASN A 30 35.32 38.88 33.81
CA ASN A 30 35.02 37.48 34.11
C ASN A 30 36.21 36.59 33.71
N ALA A 31 36.27 35.36 34.23
CA ALA A 31 37.22 34.36 33.73
C ALA A 31 37.05 34.17 32.21
N GLY A 32 38.14 34.07 31.45
CA GLY A 32 38.08 33.97 29.99
C GLY A 32 37.81 35.29 29.23
N GLY A 33 37.46 36.37 29.93
CA GLY A 33 37.21 37.66 29.29
C GLY A 33 38.49 38.34 28.79
N THR A 34 38.47 38.80 27.55
CA THR A 34 39.56 39.53 26.86
C THR A 34 39.02 40.81 26.22
N VAL A 35 39.89 41.80 26.05
CA VAL A 35 39.55 43.05 25.36
C VAL A 35 40.72 43.57 24.53
N ASN A 36 40.43 43.99 23.29
CA ASN A 36 41.34 44.75 22.45
C ASN A 36 40.84 46.19 22.33
N PHE A 37 41.70 47.16 22.65
CA PHE A 37 41.40 48.58 22.52
C PHE A 37 41.92 49.11 21.18
N VAL A 38 41.10 49.87 20.47
CA VAL A 38 41.45 50.48 19.18
C VAL A 38 41.06 51.95 19.19
N LEU A 39 42.03 52.80 18.85
CA LEU A 39 41.77 54.20 18.54
C LEU A 39 41.88 54.38 17.04
N ALA A 40 40.80 54.85 16.40
CA ALA A 40 40.75 55.08 14.97
C ALA A 40 40.49 56.56 14.69
N ASN A 41 41.42 57.22 14.01
CA ASN A 41 41.30 58.64 13.69
C ASN A 41 41.23 58.80 12.17
N THR A 42 40.08 59.20 11.65
CA THR A 42 39.85 59.38 10.21
C THR A 42 40.09 60.83 9.75
N GLY A 43 40.65 61.67 10.62
CA GLY A 43 40.92 63.09 10.40
C GLY A 43 41.83 63.70 11.47
N THR A 44 41.71 65.01 11.70
CA THR A 44 42.45 65.81 12.71
C THR A 44 41.89 65.72 14.13
N GLY A 45 40.83 64.94 14.35
CA GLY A 45 40.20 64.75 15.64
C GLY A 45 41.10 64.07 16.68
N VAL A 46 40.57 63.77 17.88
CA VAL A 46 41.28 62.99 18.90
C VAL A 46 40.35 61.92 19.46
N ALA A 47 40.66 60.65 19.16
CA ALA A 47 40.02 59.50 19.77
C ALA A 47 40.78 59.10 21.04
N ASN A 48 40.07 58.88 22.14
CA ASN A 48 40.69 58.47 23.40
C ASN A 48 39.81 57.50 24.19
N ILE A 49 40.45 56.60 24.93
CA ILE A 49 39.79 55.69 25.87
C ILE A 49 40.49 55.85 27.21
N THR A 50 39.75 56.09 28.28
CA THR A 50 40.33 56.27 29.62
C THR A 50 39.79 55.25 30.61
N THR A 51 40.61 54.91 31.61
CA THR A 51 40.24 53.98 32.69
C THR A 51 40.84 54.39 34.03
N THR A 52 40.15 54.05 35.12
CA THR A 52 40.69 54.18 36.46
C THR A 52 41.45 52.93 36.91
N THR A 53 41.31 51.78 36.22
CA THR A 53 42.02 50.53 36.53
C THR A 53 43.52 50.74 36.59
N ALA A 54 44.15 50.27 37.66
CA ALA A 54 45.60 50.33 37.81
C ALA A 54 46.28 49.29 36.92
N ASN A 55 47.50 49.60 36.45
CA ASN A 55 48.38 48.61 35.86
C ASN A 55 48.82 47.59 36.92
N ASN A 56 49.07 46.35 36.50
CA ASN A 56 49.65 45.31 37.34
C ASN A 56 51.15 45.57 37.62
N GLY A 57 51.79 44.66 38.37
CA GLY A 57 53.23 44.76 38.71
C GLY A 57 54.17 44.83 37.51
N SER A 58 53.73 44.38 36.33
CA SER A 58 54.47 44.46 35.06
C SER A 58 54.15 45.72 34.24
N GLY A 59 53.33 46.64 34.73
CA GLY A 59 53.04 47.91 34.04
C GLY A 59 52.01 47.82 32.90
N ILE A 60 51.25 46.74 32.79
CA ILE A 60 50.13 46.59 31.84
C ILE A 60 48.81 46.49 32.59
N LEU A 61 47.67 46.74 31.93
CA LEU A 61 46.35 46.55 32.55
C LEU A 61 46.10 45.10 32.99
N GLY A 62 46.73 44.15 32.27
CA GLY A 62 46.76 42.73 32.56
C GLY A 62 46.88 41.92 31.27
N GLY A 63 47.14 40.61 31.39
CA GLY A 63 47.24 39.72 30.22
C GLY A 63 45.94 39.58 29.42
N TYR A 64 44.82 40.13 29.90
CA TYR A 64 43.52 40.11 29.22
C TYR A 64 43.35 41.26 28.21
N ALA A 65 44.21 42.28 28.22
CA ALA A 65 44.01 43.53 27.51
C ALA A 65 45.11 43.83 26.48
N THR A 66 44.72 43.95 25.21
CA THR A 66 45.62 44.32 24.10
C THR A 66 45.25 45.69 23.53
N PHE A 67 46.20 46.30 22.83
CA PHE A 67 46.03 47.55 22.10
C PHE A 67 46.35 47.31 20.63
N ALA A 68 45.39 47.63 19.75
CA ALA A 68 45.48 47.48 18.31
C ALA A 68 46.01 46.09 17.85
N LYS A 69 45.66 45.02 18.59
CA LYS A 69 46.08 43.62 18.39
C LYS A 69 47.58 43.32 18.49
N ASN A 70 48.46 44.32 18.51
CA ASN A 70 49.91 44.09 18.38
C ASN A 70 50.67 44.37 19.67
N ASP A 71 50.07 45.09 20.61
CA ASP A 71 50.71 45.49 21.86
C ASP A 71 49.85 45.17 23.07
N TRP A 72 50.48 45.15 24.25
CA TRP A 72 49.75 45.08 25.52
C TRP A 72 49.16 46.45 25.84
N ALA A 73 47.95 46.48 26.40
CA ALA A 73 47.33 47.72 26.83
C ALA A 73 47.91 48.18 28.19
N THR A 74 48.24 49.46 28.29
CA THR A 74 48.70 50.08 29.53
C THR A 74 47.96 51.39 29.78
N LYS A 75 47.73 51.71 31.05
CA LYS A 75 47.25 53.03 31.48
C LYS A 75 48.43 53.98 31.65
N ASP A 76 48.38 55.13 30.99
CA ASP A 76 49.36 56.20 31.18
C ASP A 76 49.09 57.04 32.46
N GLY A 77 49.97 58.01 32.75
CA GLY A 77 49.81 58.89 33.92
C GLY A 77 48.57 59.79 33.89
N SER A 78 47.96 59.99 32.73
CA SER A 78 46.74 60.78 32.54
C SER A 78 45.46 59.91 32.54
N GLY A 79 45.61 58.58 32.66
CA GLY A 79 44.49 57.64 32.69
C GLY A 79 44.07 57.14 31.31
N ASN A 80 44.79 57.47 30.24
CA ASN A 80 44.50 56.98 28.89
C ASN A 80 45.00 55.55 28.73
N ILE A 81 44.22 54.72 28.03
CA ILE A 81 44.65 53.40 27.59
C ILE A 81 45.46 53.55 26.30
N THR A 82 46.71 53.10 26.34
CA THR A 82 47.71 53.22 25.26
C THR A 82 48.43 51.88 25.03
N ALA A 83 49.18 51.78 23.94
CA ALA A 83 50.08 50.65 23.70
C ALA A 83 51.29 50.72 24.64
N LEU A 84 51.68 49.58 25.21
CA LEU A 84 52.97 49.46 25.89
C LEU A 84 54.10 49.65 24.87
N THR A 85 55.01 50.60 25.12
CA THR A 85 56.09 50.93 24.19
C THR A 85 57.45 50.37 24.60
N SER A 86 57.62 49.96 25.87
CA SER A 86 58.89 49.47 26.41
C SER A 86 58.80 48.01 26.83
N TYR A 87 59.65 47.19 26.21
CA TYR A 87 59.76 45.75 26.48
C TYR A 87 61.20 45.40 26.88
N GLY A 88 61.38 44.41 27.76
CA GLY A 88 62.69 43.96 28.25
C GLY A 88 63.53 43.17 27.24
N GLY A 89 63.19 43.20 25.94
CA GLY A 89 63.79 42.35 24.92
C GLY A 89 63.57 40.87 25.21
N SER A 90 64.60 40.05 24.97
CA SER A 90 64.62 38.60 25.26
C SER A 90 64.99 38.27 26.72
N THR A 91 64.81 39.21 27.65
CA THR A 91 65.10 39.02 29.08
C THR A 91 63.89 38.41 29.78
N PHE A 92 64.10 37.32 30.51
CA PHE A 92 63.08 36.66 31.34
C PHE A 92 63.37 36.94 32.82
N ALA A 93 62.64 37.89 33.40
CA ALA A 93 62.76 38.29 34.80
C ALA A 93 61.40 38.71 35.37
N THR A 94 61.32 38.80 36.71
CA THR A 94 60.11 39.26 37.40
C THR A 94 59.72 40.68 36.95
N ASN A 95 58.42 40.94 36.89
CA ASN A 95 57.78 42.20 36.46
C ASN A 95 58.23 42.74 35.08
N THR A 96 58.83 41.91 34.24
CA THR A 96 59.39 42.34 32.94
C THR A 96 58.53 41.84 31.79
N ASN A 97 58.00 42.72 30.93
CA ASN A 97 57.33 42.28 29.70
C ASN A 97 58.36 41.94 28.62
N THR A 98 58.44 40.66 28.23
CA THR A 98 59.40 40.12 27.27
C THR A 98 58.84 40.20 25.85
N THR A 99 59.68 40.57 24.87
CA THR A 99 59.33 40.52 23.45
C THR A 99 60.33 39.66 22.69
N LEU A 100 59.84 38.75 21.86
CA LEU A 100 60.68 37.90 21.01
C LEU A 100 60.47 38.25 19.53
N SER A 101 61.58 38.45 18.83
CA SER A 101 61.65 38.74 17.39
C SER A 101 62.49 37.73 16.60
N ALA A 102 62.99 36.68 17.27
CA ALA A 102 63.72 35.55 16.69
C ALA A 102 63.55 34.30 17.58
N SER A 103 64.02 33.13 17.10
CA SER A 103 64.07 31.90 17.89
C SER A 103 64.87 32.09 19.18
N PHE A 104 64.44 31.45 20.27
CA PHE A 104 65.01 31.65 21.59
C PHE A 104 65.07 30.33 22.37
N LEU A 105 66.14 30.16 23.15
CA LEU A 105 66.32 29.05 24.07
C LEU A 105 66.18 29.58 25.49
N LEU A 106 65.27 29.01 26.28
CA LEU A 106 65.16 29.36 27.70
C LEU A 106 66.50 29.12 28.41
N PRO A 107 66.92 30.02 29.30
CA PRO A 107 68.05 29.76 30.20
C PRO A 107 67.87 28.45 30.98
N SER A 108 68.97 27.84 31.40
CA SER A 108 68.92 26.64 32.25
C SER A 108 68.17 26.93 33.56
N GLY A 109 67.15 26.12 33.87
CA GLY A 109 66.31 26.28 35.05
C GLY A 109 64.97 26.98 34.76
N ASN A 110 64.13 27.10 35.79
CA ASN A 110 62.84 27.77 35.68
C ASN A 110 63.02 29.28 35.42
N SER A 111 62.16 29.85 34.58
CA SER A 111 62.18 31.27 34.21
C SER A 111 60.82 31.92 34.46
N THR A 112 60.80 33.23 34.64
CA THR A 112 59.57 34.02 34.81
C THR A 112 59.59 35.24 33.89
N THR A 113 58.42 35.73 33.52
CA THR A 113 58.24 36.99 32.79
C THR A 113 56.91 37.61 33.17
N GLY A 114 56.82 38.94 33.12
CA GLY A 114 55.58 39.68 33.28
C GLY A 114 54.54 39.25 32.25
N SER A 115 54.87 39.41 30.97
CA SER A 115 54.04 38.99 29.84
C SER A 115 54.95 38.70 28.64
N LEU A 116 54.45 37.94 27.68
CA LEU A 116 55.23 37.58 26.48
C LEU A 116 54.58 38.13 25.22
N ARG A 117 55.35 38.84 24.39
CA ARG A 117 54.94 39.29 23.04
C ARG A 117 55.81 38.63 21.96
N LEU A 118 55.21 38.13 20.89
CA LEU A 118 55.87 37.52 19.74
C LEU A 118 55.67 38.38 18.50
N THR A 119 56.75 38.72 17.81
CA THR A 119 56.76 39.71 16.70
C THR A 119 57.56 39.27 15.48
N ALA A 120 58.29 38.15 15.57
CA ALA A 120 59.16 37.66 14.50
C ALA A 120 58.33 37.33 13.25
N ALA A 121 58.62 37.92 12.09
CA ALA A 121 57.91 37.61 10.84
C ALA A 121 58.24 36.21 10.28
N ALA A 122 59.47 35.74 10.55
CA ALA A 122 59.89 34.38 10.21
C ALA A 122 59.39 33.36 11.25
N ALA A 123 59.40 32.08 10.89
CA ALA A 123 59.08 31.02 11.84
C ALA A 123 60.11 30.96 12.98
N VAL A 124 59.65 30.82 14.22
CA VAL A 124 60.52 30.82 15.40
C VAL A 124 60.21 29.66 16.35
N THR A 125 61.25 29.11 16.97
CA THR A 125 61.13 28.08 18.00
C THR A 125 61.58 28.65 19.33
N PHE A 126 60.75 28.47 20.35
CA PHE A 126 61.03 28.75 21.74
C PHE A 126 61.29 27.44 22.48
N THR A 127 62.52 27.10 22.83
CA THR A 127 62.84 25.79 23.42
C THR A 127 62.91 25.89 24.94
N ALA A 128 62.13 25.05 25.65
CA ALA A 128 62.01 25.11 27.12
C ALA A 128 62.84 24.09 27.92
N ASN A 129 63.55 23.15 27.28
CA ASN A 129 64.47 22.18 27.93
C ASN A 129 63.92 21.49 29.19
N ALA A 130 62.64 21.11 29.21
CA ALA A 130 61.96 20.55 30.40
C ALA A 130 61.82 21.49 31.62
N ASN A 131 62.12 22.79 31.47
CA ASN A 131 61.94 23.81 32.51
C ASN A 131 60.54 24.43 32.49
N THR A 132 60.20 25.15 33.57
CA THR A 132 58.97 25.93 33.68
C THR A 132 59.19 27.39 33.27
N LEU A 133 58.32 27.92 32.41
CA LEU A 133 58.13 29.35 32.19
C LEU A 133 56.86 29.81 32.92
N THR A 134 57.00 30.74 33.86
CA THR A 134 55.89 31.36 34.57
C THR A 134 55.55 32.73 33.96
N LEU A 135 54.28 32.95 33.61
CA LEU A 135 53.74 34.24 33.17
C LEU A 135 53.08 34.96 34.36
N GLU A 136 53.62 36.09 34.82
CA GLU A 136 53.08 36.75 36.01
C GLU A 136 51.76 37.48 35.77
N SER A 137 51.57 38.01 34.56
CA SER A 137 50.29 38.58 34.11
C SER A 137 49.35 37.57 33.44
N GLY A 138 49.86 36.36 33.19
CA GLY A 138 49.16 35.29 32.46
C GLY A 138 49.13 35.43 30.94
N GLY A 139 49.70 36.49 30.33
CA GLY A 139 49.50 36.79 28.90
C GLY A 139 50.64 36.35 27.95
N ILE A 140 50.25 35.73 26.83
CA ILE A 140 51.02 35.60 25.57
C ILE A 140 50.29 36.37 24.47
N LEU A 141 50.99 37.24 23.77
CA LEU A 141 50.49 38.02 22.64
C LEU A 141 51.29 37.68 21.39
N VAL A 142 50.64 37.13 20.38
CA VAL A 142 51.18 36.91 19.04
C VAL A 142 50.69 38.04 18.15
N ALA A 143 51.60 38.95 17.80
CA ALA A 143 51.29 40.09 16.95
C ALA A 143 50.82 39.61 15.56
N SER A 144 49.99 40.42 14.90
CA SER A 144 49.36 40.09 13.62
C SER A 144 50.34 39.76 12.48
N THR A 145 51.55 40.29 12.54
CA THR A 145 52.62 40.06 11.55
C THR A 145 53.57 38.92 11.90
N ALA A 146 53.37 38.24 13.04
CA ALA A 146 54.28 37.18 13.47
C ALA A 146 54.15 35.94 12.57
N GLY A 147 55.27 35.26 12.27
CA GLY A 147 55.31 33.98 11.59
C GLY A 147 54.94 32.82 12.51
N ALA A 148 54.95 31.61 11.94
CA ALA A 148 54.61 30.40 12.69
C ALA A 148 55.56 30.20 13.89
N THR A 149 54.99 30.00 15.08
CA THR A 149 55.79 29.92 16.31
C THR A 149 55.55 28.61 17.04
N SER A 150 56.60 27.97 17.53
CA SER A 150 56.51 26.76 18.35
C SER A 150 57.09 26.97 19.74
N PHE A 151 56.29 26.75 20.79
CA PHE A 151 56.76 26.63 22.17
C PHE A 151 57.08 25.19 22.51
N GLY A 152 58.33 24.90 22.81
CA GLY A 152 58.85 23.56 23.01
C GLY A 152 59.12 22.82 21.71
N VAL A 153 59.83 21.71 21.85
CA VAL A 153 60.08 20.74 20.78
C VAL A 153 59.45 19.40 21.15
N PRO A 154 58.90 18.63 20.19
CA PRO A 154 58.46 17.27 20.45
C PRO A 154 59.57 16.44 21.10
N GLY A 155 59.28 15.74 22.20
CA GLY A 155 60.23 14.90 22.93
C GLY A 155 60.98 15.56 24.10
N THR A 156 61.06 16.88 24.19
CA THR A 156 61.67 17.61 25.33
C THR A 156 60.76 18.76 25.77
N ARG A 157 59.65 18.40 26.42
CA ARG A 157 58.54 19.30 26.76
C ARG A 157 58.82 20.03 28.08
N GLY A 158 58.75 21.36 28.10
CA GLY A 158 58.73 22.16 29.32
C GLY A 158 57.31 22.38 29.87
N THR A 159 57.17 23.22 30.89
CA THR A 159 55.88 23.62 31.46
C THR A 159 55.66 25.12 31.24
N LEU A 160 54.46 25.51 30.82
CA LEU A 160 53.97 26.88 30.78
C LEU A 160 52.96 27.05 31.92
N SER A 161 53.21 28.01 32.81
CA SER A 161 52.35 28.29 33.96
C SER A 161 52.04 29.79 34.06
N SER A 162 51.08 30.15 34.91
CA SER A 162 50.71 31.54 35.18
C SER A 162 50.58 31.79 36.68
N SER A 163 51.09 32.93 37.15
CA SER A 163 50.91 33.36 38.54
C SER A 163 49.48 33.82 38.84
N THR A 164 48.69 34.15 37.81
CA THR A 164 47.28 34.55 37.96
C THR A 164 46.32 33.36 37.96
N GLY A 165 46.83 32.14 37.70
CA GLY A 165 46.03 30.95 37.48
C GLY A 165 45.49 30.82 36.04
N GLU A 166 45.49 31.88 35.24
CA GLU A 166 44.99 31.86 33.86
C GLU A 166 46.13 32.09 32.87
N VAL A 167 46.23 31.24 31.84
CA VAL A 167 47.08 31.46 30.67
C VAL A 167 46.21 32.00 29.55
N ILE A 168 46.45 33.25 29.14
CA ILE A 168 45.72 33.96 28.09
C ILE A 168 46.61 34.06 26.85
N ILE A 169 46.14 33.56 25.72
CA ILE A 169 46.83 33.57 24.44
C ILE A 169 46.04 34.45 23.48
N HIS A 170 46.56 35.63 23.19
CA HIS A 170 46.08 36.50 22.11
C HIS A 170 46.81 36.12 20.83
N GLN A 171 46.15 35.36 19.97
CA GLN A 171 46.73 34.87 18.74
C GLN A 171 46.08 35.58 17.54
N HIS A 172 46.67 36.73 17.18
CA HIS A 172 46.18 37.59 16.12
C HIS A 172 46.89 37.37 14.78
N SER A 173 47.91 36.51 14.73
CA SER A 173 48.59 36.16 13.48
C SER A 173 47.77 35.15 12.67
N ALA A 174 47.82 35.27 11.35
CA ALA A 174 47.33 34.23 10.44
C ALA A 174 48.18 32.94 10.49
N SER A 175 49.42 33.02 10.97
CA SER A 175 50.31 31.87 11.15
C SER A 175 49.97 31.09 12.41
N THR A 176 50.25 29.78 12.40
CA THR A 176 49.96 28.90 13.54
C THR A 176 50.91 29.13 14.71
N LEU A 177 50.35 29.17 15.92
CA LEU A 177 51.09 29.00 17.18
C LEU A 177 50.95 27.54 17.63
N THR A 178 52.06 26.84 17.84
CA THR A 178 52.09 25.47 18.37
C THR A 178 52.64 25.49 19.78
N ILE A 179 51.94 24.89 20.74
CA ILE A 179 52.41 24.69 22.11
C ILE A 179 52.67 23.19 22.33
N ASN A 180 53.97 22.86 22.28
CA ASN A 180 54.55 21.58 22.67
C ASN A 180 55.00 21.51 24.14
N SER A 181 54.79 22.55 24.94
CA SER A 181 54.95 22.46 26.39
C SER A 181 53.68 21.89 27.04
N PHE A 182 53.76 21.45 28.30
CA PHE A 182 52.57 21.24 29.13
C PHE A 182 52.07 22.60 29.61
N ILE A 183 50.76 22.77 29.73
CA ILE A 183 50.16 23.95 30.36
C ILE A 183 49.67 23.53 31.75
N SER A 184 50.05 24.28 32.77
CA SER A 184 49.61 24.13 34.15
C SER A 184 48.97 25.42 34.67
N GLY A 185 48.21 25.31 35.76
CA GLY A 185 47.41 26.41 36.31
C GLY A 185 45.94 26.02 36.43
N THR A 186 45.04 27.00 36.31
CA THR A 186 43.59 26.77 36.33
C THR A 186 43.01 26.92 34.92
N THR A 187 42.98 28.10 34.31
CA THR A 187 42.24 28.34 33.04
C THR A 187 43.17 28.58 31.84
N LEU A 188 42.78 28.10 30.66
CA LEU A 188 43.40 28.46 29.38
C LEU A 188 42.41 29.28 28.55
N THR A 189 42.81 30.48 28.12
CA THR A 189 41.99 31.37 27.31
C THR A 189 42.68 31.64 25.98
N LYS A 190 42.00 31.37 24.87
CA LYS A 190 42.44 31.64 23.50
C LYS A 190 41.59 32.75 22.90
N ASP A 191 42.27 33.78 22.39
CA ASP A 191 41.71 34.94 21.73
C ASP A 191 42.33 35.17 20.35
N GLY A 192 41.71 36.01 19.53
CA GLY A 192 42.17 36.36 18.18
C GLY A 192 41.89 35.30 17.11
N ASP A 193 41.93 35.74 15.85
CA ASP A 193 41.47 34.99 14.68
C ASP A 193 42.41 33.84 14.26
N GLY A 194 43.64 33.81 14.79
CA GLY A 194 44.67 32.85 14.39
C GLY A 194 44.53 31.46 14.99
N ALA A 195 45.31 30.53 14.45
CA ALA A 195 45.33 29.13 14.86
C ALA A 195 46.28 28.84 16.03
N LEU A 196 45.82 28.01 16.97
CA LEU A 196 46.58 27.44 18.08
C LEU A 196 46.57 25.90 17.97
N VAL A 197 47.73 25.26 18.02
CA VAL A 197 47.87 23.80 18.10
C VAL A 197 48.38 23.43 19.48
N LEU A 198 47.65 22.58 20.20
CA LEU A 198 48.06 22.06 21.50
C LEU A 198 48.43 20.58 21.35
N THR A 199 49.68 20.24 21.63
CA THR A 199 50.15 18.84 21.56
C THR A 199 50.41 18.23 22.94
N GLY A 200 50.25 19.01 24.01
CA GLY A 200 50.61 18.61 25.37
C GLY A 200 49.50 18.00 26.16
N ASN A 201 49.83 17.02 26.99
CA ASN A 201 48.90 16.54 28.01
C ASN A 201 48.87 17.58 29.14
N ASN A 202 47.92 18.49 29.04
CA ASN A 202 47.82 19.65 29.92
C ASN A 202 47.12 19.24 31.23
N THR A 203 47.55 19.81 32.35
CA THR A 203 47.10 19.41 33.70
C THR A 203 46.32 20.51 34.43
N TYR A 204 46.04 21.62 33.75
CA TYR A 204 45.22 22.69 34.32
C TYR A 204 43.79 22.23 34.60
N THR A 205 43.18 22.74 35.67
CA THR A 205 41.91 22.21 36.22
C THR A 205 40.67 23.07 35.93
N GLY A 206 40.86 24.33 35.62
CA GLY A 206 39.81 25.26 35.17
C GLY A 206 39.61 25.22 33.66
N ASN A 207 38.69 26.05 33.19
CA ASN A 207 38.13 25.89 31.84
C ASN A 207 39.13 26.21 30.72
N THR A 208 38.92 25.59 29.56
CA THR A 208 39.45 26.08 28.28
C THR A 208 38.43 27.00 27.65
N VAL A 209 38.78 28.27 27.41
CA VAL A 209 37.91 29.28 26.78
C VAL A 209 38.46 29.62 25.40
N ILE A 210 37.65 29.48 24.36
CA ILE A 210 38.00 29.82 22.98
C ILE A 210 37.09 30.95 22.52
N ASN A 211 37.59 32.18 22.63
CA ASN A 211 36.86 33.37 22.18
C ASN A 211 36.89 33.53 20.66
N GLY A 212 37.89 32.99 19.96
CA GLY A 212 37.89 32.87 18.50
C GLY A 212 39.15 32.26 17.90
N GLY A 213 39.23 32.34 16.57
CA GLY A 213 40.20 31.59 15.78
C GLY A 213 39.98 30.09 15.92
N SER A 214 41.05 29.31 15.81
CA SER A 214 40.98 27.86 15.94
C SER A 214 41.92 27.31 17.02
N VAL A 215 41.49 26.23 17.68
CA VAL A 215 42.30 25.39 18.54
C VAL A 215 42.30 23.97 17.98
N SER A 216 43.46 23.45 17.63
CA SER A 216 43.63 22.08 17.14
C SER A 216 44.24 21.21 18.22
N VAL A 217 43.63 20.03 18.42
CA VAL A 217 44.05 19.02 19.40
C VAL A 217 44.01 17.64 18.77
N THR A 218 44.66 16.66 19.39
CA THR A 218 44.58 15.24 18.97
C THR A 218 44.04 14.32 20.08
N THR A 219 44.05 14.78 21.34
CA THR A 219 43.52 14.05 22.50
C THR A 219 42.81 15.00 23.46
N ALA A 220 41.88 14.50 24.27
CA ALA A 220 41.16 15.33 25.25
C ALA A 220 42.10 15.89 26.34
N ALA A 221 43.21 15.22 26.62
CA ALA A 221 44.25 15.71 27.54
C ALA A 221 44.92 17.00 27.02
N ASN A 222 44.84 17.31 25.72
CA ASN A 222 45.28 18.60 25.21
C ASN A 222 44.43 19.79 25.70
N LEU A 223 43.24 19.53 26.23
CA LEU A 223 42.32 20.55 26.74
C LEU A 223 42.29 20.62 28.29
N GLY A 224 43.28 20.05 28.97
CA GLY A 224 43.43 20.14 30.44
C GLY A 224 43.11 18.84 31.18
N ALA A 225 42.80 18.93 32.48
CA ALA A 225 42.32 17.83 33.31
C ALA A 225 40.89 17.41 32.94
N VAL A 226 40.48 16.17 33.24
CA VAL A 226 39.14 15.63 32.85
C VAL A 226 37.94 16.37 33.47
N THR A 227 38.16 17.28 34.41
CA THR A 227 37.14 18.17 35.02
C THR A 227 37.12 19.57 34.42
N ALA A 228 38.05 19.89 33.51
CA ALA A 228 38.15 21.21 32.87
C ALA A 228 37.12 21.33 31.73
N ASP A 229 36.10 22.16 31.92
CA ASP A 229 35.10 22.43 30.90
C ASP A 229 35.71 23.19 29.70
N VAL A 230 35.03 23.12 28.56
CA VAL A 230 35.39 23.87 27.35
C VAL A 230 34.30 24.86 27.04
N THR A 231 34.62 26.14 26.88
CA THR A 231 33.68 27.17 26.40
C THR A 231 34.18 27.69 25.07
N ILE A 232 33.32 27.70 24.06
CA ILE A 232 33.64 28.22 22.73
C ILE A 232 32.65 29.33 22.40
N ASN A 233 33.16 30.53 22.16
CA ASN A 233 32.36 31.73 21.96
C ASN A 233 32.81 32.47 20.69
N GLY A 234 32.62 31.82 19.53
CA GLY A 234 32.98 32.32 18.20
C GLY A 234 34.17 31.60 17.56
N GLY A 235 34.76 30.61 18.25
CA GLY A 235 35.93 29.86 17.78
C GLY A 235 35.63 28.50 17.15
N THR A 236 36.69 27.87 16.64
CA THR A 236 36.67 26.51 16.08
C THR A 236 37.53 25.56 16.90
N LEU A 237 36.97 24.42 17.31
CA LEU A 237 37.74 23.31 17.84
C LEU A 237 37.99 22.29 16.72
N ILE A 238 39.25 22.08 16.38
CA ILE A 238 39.71 21.20 15.31
C ILE A 238 40.22 19.89 15.91
N LEU A 239 39.78 18.78 15.33
CA LEU A 239 40.29 17.44 15.60
C LEU A 239 40.64 16.77 14.27
N PRO A 240 41.90 16.87 13.81
CA PRO A 240 42.32 16.40 12.49
C PRO A 240 42.51 14.88 12.43
N SER A 241 42.70 14.23 13.57
CA SER A 241 42.84 12.78 13.72
C SER A 241 42.63 12.36 15.18
N GLY A 242 42.51 11.05 15.41
CA GLY A 242 42.34 10.48 16.74
C GLY A 242 40.90 10.53 17.26
N THR A 243 40.70 9.98 18.45
CA THR A 243 39.42 10.07 19.17
C THR A 243 39.70 10.90 20.40
N LEU A 244 38.85 11.89 20.70
CA LEU A 244 38.88 12.58 21.99
C LEU A 244 38.39 11.67 23.13
N GLY A 245 38.20 10.38 22.85
CA GLY A 245 37.39 9.47 23.63
C GLY A 245 35.95 9.99 23.69
N THR A 246 35.27 9.66 24.76
CA THR A 246 34.17 10.46 25.27
C THR A 246 34.79 11.68 25.95
N LEU A 247 34.73 12.84 25.28
CA LEU A 247 35.05 14.16 25.87
C LEU A 247 34.35 14.37 27.23
N ASN A 248 33.34 13.55 27.53
CA ASN A 248 32.31 13.68 28.53
C ASN A 248 31.93 12.35 29.23
N SER A 249 32.76 11.30 29.23
CA SER A 249 32.39 10.05 29.96
C SER A 249 32.32 10.19 31.48
N ALA A 250 32.54 11.37 32.06
CA ALA A 250 32.05 11.66 33.41
C ALA A 250 31.91 13.17 33.77
N ASN A 251 32.70 14.11 33.22
CA ASN A 251 32.82 15.43 33.91
C ASN A 251 33.09 16.72 33.07
N ARG A 252 33.26 16.71 31.74
CA ARG A 252 33.41 17.97 30.98
C ARG A 252 32.14 18.36 30.25
N VAL A 253 31.77 19.63 30.39
CA VAL A 253 30.75 20.31 29.58
C VAL A 253 31.45 21.13 28.49
N ILE A 254 31.01 20.98 27.24
CA ILE A 254 31.30 21.91 26.17
C ILE A 254 30.16 22.92 26.09
N THR A 255 30.44 24.18 26.42
CA THR A 255 29.49 25.28 26.35
C THR A 255 29.65 26.05 25.04
N VAL A 256 28.59 26.09 24.25
CA VAL A 256 28.46 26.94 23.06
C VAL A 256 27.99 28.33 23.50
N GLY A 257 28.95 29.26 23.54
CA GLY A 257 28.72 30.66 23.88
C GLY A 257 27.82 31.35 22.86
N ALA A 258 27.30 32.53 23.21
CA ALA A 258 26.32 33.26 22.41
C ALA A 258 26.79 33.61 20.98
N LEU A 259 28.10 33.70 20.75
CA LEU A 259 28.68 33.92 19.42
C LEU A 259 28.82 32.63 18.58
N GLY A 260 28.40 31.49 19.13
CA GLY A 260 28.44 30.18 18.50
C GLY A 260 29.74 29.42 18.68
N ALA A 261 29.81 28.22 18.13
CA ALA A 261 30.97 27.36 18.15
C ALA A 261 31.05 26.57 16.84
N THR A 262 32.26 26.30 16.36
CA THR A 262 32.46 25.39 15.22
C THR A 262 33.24 24.15 15.66
N PHE A 263 32.72 22.96 15.34
CA PHE A 263 33.45 21.71 15.44
C PHE A 263 33.92 21.30 14.05
N ASN A 264 35.23 21.23 13.85
CA ASN A 264 35.84 20.72 12.63
C ASN A 264 36.58 19.42 12.94
N TRP A 265 35.81 18.34 13.04
CA TRP A 265 36.31 17.02 13.42
C TRP A 265 36.23 16.07 12.23
N THR A 266 37.36 15.48 11.85
CA THR A 266 37.43 14.53 10.73
C THR A 266 37.24 13.08 11.18
N ALA A 267 37.57 12.79 12.44
CA ALA A 267 37.41 11.48 13.05
C ALA A 267 36.06 11.36 13.78
N ASN A 268 35.48 10.16 13.79
CA ASN A 268 34.22 9.88 14.47
C ASN A 268 34.36 10.06 15.99
N GLN A 269 33.45 10.83 16.58
CA GLN A 269 33.39 11.11 18.02
C GLN A 269 32.06 10.65 18.62
N VAL A 270 32.08 10.32 19.90
CA VAL A 270 30.89 10.08 20.70
C VAL A 270 30.80 11.16 21.77
N MET A 271 29.63 11.76 21.91
CA MET A 271 29.30 12.72 22.96
C MET A 271 28.24 12.11 23.89
N GLU A 272 28.64 11.64 25.07
CA GLU A 272 27.75 11.16 26.16
C GLU A 272 27.43 12.25 27.23
N GLY A 273 26.40 12.09 28.05
CA GLY A 273 26.17 12.99 29.20
C GLY A 273 25.57 14.37 28.88
N SER A 274 25.44 15.23 29.90
CA SER A 274 25.15 16.67 29.78
C SER A 274 26.30 17.49 29.18
N GLY A 275 27.13 16.84 28.36
CA GLY A 275 28.40 17.34 27.86
C GLY A 275 28.30 18.44 26.79
N LEU A 276 27.10 18.83 26.36
CA LEU A 276 26.87 19.98 25.50
C LEU A 276 25.83 20.90 26.12
N ALA A 277 26.17 22.18 26.24
CA ALA A 277 25.34 23.24 26.82
C ALA A 277 25.45 24.54 26.01
N GLY A 278 24.58 25.51 26.30
CA GLY A 278 24.64 26.85 25.73
C GLY A 278 23.53 27.16 24.71
N THR A 279 23.55 28.38 24.21
CA THR A 279 22.44 28.97 23.42
C THR A 279 22.89 29.49 22.05
N GLY A 280 24.19 29.59 21.78
CA GLY A 280 24.67 30.02 20.47
C GLY A 280 24.57 28.93 19.41
N THR A 281 24.82 29.28 18.15
CA THR A 281 24.80 28.32 17.05
C THR A 281 25.99 27.36 17.11
N LEU A 282 25.73 26.06 17.10
CA LEU A 282 26.73 25.01 16.91
C LEU A 282 26.86 24.68 15.41
N THR A 283 28.03 24.91 14.83
CA THR A 283 28.34 24.54 13.44
C THR A 283 29.23 23.30 13.39
N LEU A 284 28.81 22.28 12.64
CA LEU A 284 29.59 21.08 12.35
C LEU A 284 30.18 21.22 10.94
N ALA A 285 31.50 21.34 10.84
CA ALA A 285 32.22 21.62 9.59
C ALA A 285 33.16 20.49 9.15
N GLY A 286 33.43 19.53 10.03
CA GLY A 286 34.31 18.39 9.73
C GLY A 286 33.56 17.22 9.09
N SER A 287 34.29 16.32 8.44
CA SER A 287 33.71 15.16 7.73
C SER A 287 33.37 13.97 8.65
N GLY A 288 33.72 14.03 9.93
CA GLY A 288 33.50 12.95 10.88
C GLY A 288 32.03 12.79 11.27
N THR A 289 31.71 11.65 11.89
CA THR A 289 30.45 11.48 12.62
C THR A 289 30.58 12.00 14.04
N ILE A 290 29.61 12.78 14.50
CA ILE A 290 29.40 13.09 15.91
C ILE A 290 28.18 12.31 16.38
N SER A 291 28.39 11.26 17.15
CA SER A 291 27.34 10.43 17.75
C SER A 291 26.93 11.01 19.11
N VAL A 292 25.67 11.37 19.28
CA VAL A 292 25.11 11.80 20.56
C VAL A 292 24.61 10.58 21.31
N GLY A 293 25.10 10.44 22.54
CA GLY A 293 24.91 9.31 23.44
C GLY A 293 23.54 9.24 24.11
N SER A 294 23.47 8.60 25.28
CA SER A 294 22.21 8.22 25.96
C SER A 294 21.68 9.21 27.01
N SER A 295 22.41 10.30 27.30
CA SER A 295 22.10 11.25 28.38
C SER A 295 21.88 12.68 27.89
N GLY A 296 20.94 13.39 28.55
CA GLY A 296 20.41 14.73 28.22
C GLY A 296 21.44 15.79 27.92
N SER A 297 21.35 16.48 26.77
CA SER A 297 22.02 17.78 26.56
C SER A 297 21.15 18.93 27.08
N THR A 298 21.77 19.98 27.62
CA THR A 298 21.07 21.25 27.99
C THR A 298 21.21 22.33 26.92
N PHE A 299 21.74 21.98 25.75
CA PHE A 299 21.91 22.90 24.63
C PHE A 299 20.57 23.27 24.00
N THR A 300 20.35 24.56 23.77
CA THR A 300 19.09 25.10 23.22
C THR A 300 19.29 25.98 21.99
N GLY A 301 20.53 26.17 21.54
CA GLY A 301 20.84 26.95 20.34
C GLY A 301 20.49 26.23 19.04
N ASP A 302 20.85 26.86 17.92
CA ASP A 302 20.74 26.26 16.58
C ASP A 302 21.87 25.27 16.32
N ILE A 303 21.60 24.22 15.55
CA ILE A 303 22.62 23.32 15.00
C ILE A 303 22.70 23.51 13.50
N VAL A 304 23.90 23.67 12.95
CA VAL A 304 24.17 23.76 11.51
C VAL A 304 25.17 22.67 11.12
N ILE A 305 24.75 21.74 10.26
CA ILE A 305 25.58 20.64 9.76
C ILE A 305 26.04 20.97 8.34
N ASN A 306 27.26 21.48 8.21
CA ASN A 306 27.87 21.82 6.92
C ASN A 306 28.55 20.63 6.25
N ASN A 307 29.09 19.71 7.05
CA ASN A 307 29.81 18.52 6.57
C ASN A 307 29.68 17.38 7.58
N GLY A 308 29.92 16.14 7.14
CA GLY A 308 29.90 14.96 7.99
C GLY A 308 28.50 14.63 8.51
N THR A 309 28.43 13.96 9.66
CA THR A 309 27.17 13.42 10.20
C THR A 309 26.98 13.81 11.66
N LEU A 310 25.80 14.33 12.01
CA LEU A 310 25.31 14.32 13.38
C LEU A 310 24.42 13.08 13.55
N ARG A 311 24.87 12.09 14.32
CA ARG A 311 24.14 10.85 14.57
C ARG A 311 23.49 10.90 15.95
N MET A 312 22.18 10.74 16.01
CA MET A 312 21.40 10.63 17.23
C MET A 312 21.21 9.15 17.56
N ASN A 313 21.75 8.67 18.68
CA ASN A 313 21.44 7.32 19.18
C ASN A 313 20.30 7.35 20.22
N SER A 314 19.87 8.53 20.65
CA SER A 314 18.70 8.73 21.52
C SER A 314 18.19 10.18 21.43
N GLN A 315 17.04 10.48 22.05
CA GLN A 315 16.28 11.74 21.88
C GLN A 315 16.88 12.94 22.66
N GLN A 316 18.16 13.26 22.48
CA GLN A 316 18.89 14.21 23.33
C GLN A 316 18.80 15.69 22.92
N PHE A 317 18.26 15.99 21.74
CA PHE A 317 18.16 17.35 21.20
C PHE A 317 16.73 17.86 21.08
N ASN A 318 15.83 17.40 21.94
CA ASN A 318 14.43 17.83 21.98
C ASN A 318 14.21 19.32 22.32
N SER A 319 15.26 20.06 22.68
CA SER A 319 15.20 21.46 23.12
C SER A 319 16.04 22.42 22.26
N VAL A 320 16.65 21.94 21.18
CA VAL A 320 17.43 22.80 20.26
C VAL A 320 16.50 23.69 19.43
N ALA A 321 16.91 24.92 19.14
CA ALA A 321 16.05 25.89 18.46
C ALA A 321 15.71 25.47 17.01
N SER A 322 16.72 25.03 16.26
CA SER A 322 16.56 24.51 14.90
C SER A 322 17.73 23.62 14.51
N ILE A 323 17.54 22.81 13.46
CA ILE A 323 18.61 22.02 12.83
C ILE A 323 18.66 22.40 11.36
N THR A 324 19.81 22.85 10.86
CA THR A 324 20.05 23.10 9.44
C THR A 324 21.02 22.07 8.90
N VAL A 325 20.64 21.36 7.85
CA VAL A 325 21.47 20.37 7.15
C VAL A 325 21.83 20.92 5.78
N ASN A 326 23.07 21.38 5.64
CA ASN A 326 23.57 21.93 4.38
C ASN A 326 24.13 20.84 3.45
N SER A 327 24.43 21.20 2.21
CA SER A 327 25.06 20.30 1.24
C SER A 327 26.40 19.79 1.76
N GLY A 328 26.46 18.50 2.13
CA GLY A 328 27.61 17.85 2.76
C GLY A 328 27.33 17.34 4.18
N GLY A 329 26.26 17.80 4.83
CA GLY A 329 25.85 17.35 6.15
C GLY A 329 24.78 16.25 6.11
N THR A 330 24.75 15.40 7.13
CA THR A 330 23.67 14.44 7.39
C THR A 330 23.20 14.54 8.83
N TYR A 331 21.89 14.62 9.04
CA TYR A 331 21.23 14.35 10.31
C TYR A 331 20.76 12.89 10.31
N GLU A 332 21.43 12.06 11.09
CA GLU A 332 21.18 10.62 11.16
C GLU A 332 20.53 10.24 12.49
N VAL A 333 19.49 9.43 12.42
CA VAL A 333 18.88 8.78 13.58
C VAL A 333 19.23 7.30 13.52
N ASN A 334 19.94 6.85 14.53
CA ASN A 334 20.37 5.47 14.69
C ASN A 334 19.57 4.88 15.85
N ASP A 335 18.42 4.29 15.53
CA ASP A 335 17.33 4.02 16.47
C ASP A 335 17.00 2.53 16.46
N ASP A 336 16.99 1.92 17.64
CA ASP A 336 16.73 0.48 17.83
C ASP A 336 15.32 0.23 18.36
N SER A 337 14.48 1.27 18.46
CA SER A 337 13.15 1.22 19.05
C SER A 337 12.21 2.28 18.46
N ALA A 338 11.00 2.41 18.99
CA ALA A 338 10.11 3.49 18.59
C ALA A 338 10.48 4.78 19.33
N GLY A 339 10.68 5.88 18.59
CA GLY A 339 11.06 7.16 19.18
C GLY A 339 10.65 8.38 18.36
N THR A 340 10.46 9.51 19.04
CA THR A 340 10.23 10.83 18.42
C THR A 340 11.48 11.68 18.54
N PHE A 341 12.08 12.02 17.40
CA PHE A 341 13.29 12.82 17.28
C PHE A 341 12.95 14.16 16.65
N GLY A 342 13.72 15.18 16.99
CA GLY A 342 13.39 16.52 16.54
C GLY A 342 14.16 17.62 17.24
N ALA A 343 13.73 18.84 16.95
CA ALA A 343 14.10 20.06 17.64
C ALA A 343 13.03 20.43 18.70
N ALA A 344 13.19 21.58 19.35
CA ALA A 344 12.20 22.14 20.26
C ALA A 344 10.80 22.22 19.63
N PRO A 345 9.71 22.15 20.41
CA PRO A 345 8.37 22.46 19.91
C PRO A 345 8.35 23.82 19.20
N GLY A 346 7.98 23.84 17.91
CA GLY A 346 8.01 25.04 17.06
C GLY A 346 9.36 25.30 16.35
N GLY A 347 10.41 24.57 16.69
CA GLY A 347 11.66 24.51 15.94
C GLY A 347 11.49 23.75 14.62
N ARG A 348 12.37 24.03 13.64
CA ARG A 348 12.32 23.44 12.29
C ARG A 348 13.60 22.71 11.94
N ILE A 349 13.49 21.75 11.02
CA ILE A 349 14.63 21.11 10.36
C ILE A 349 14.72 21.66 8.94
N LEU A 350 15.75 22.44 8.65
CA LEU A 350 16.01 23.04 7.35
C LEU A 350 16.97 22.16 6.55
N VAL A 351 16.63 21.80 5.31
CA VAL A 351 17.43 20.88 4.49
C VAL A 351 17.79 21.52 3.15
N ASN A 352 19.10 21.65 2.91
CA ASN A 352 19.69 22.37 1.77
C ASN A 352 20.66 21.47 0.97
N GLY A 353 20.46 20.14 1.00
CA GLY A 353 21.34 19.21 0.29
C GLY A 353 20.88 17.75 0.30
N ASN A 354 21.76 16.87 -0.18
CA ASN A 354 21.50 15.43 -0.39
C ASN A 354 22.16 14.50 0.65
N GLY A 355 22.79 15.07 1.69
CA GLY A 355 23.57 14.29 2.64
C GLY A 355 25.07 14.32 2.37
N PHE A 356 25.84 13.96 3.38
CA PHE A 356 27.25 13.62 3.22
C PHE A 356 27.39 12.43 2.25
N ASN A 357 28.22 12.56 1.21
CA ASN A 357 28.40 11.57 0.15
C ASN A 357 27.10 11.09 -0.53
N ASN A 358 26.05 11.93 -0.57
CA ASN A 358 24.73 11.58 -1.10
C ASN A 358 24.00 10.45 -0.34
N ASN A 359 24.34 10.21 0.93
CA ASN A 359 23.72 9.17 1.76
C ASN A 359 22.53 9.69 2.59
N GLY A 360 21.79 10.67 2.07
CA GLY A 360 20.63 11.26 2.73
C GLY A 360 21.02 12.42 3.66
N ALA A 361 20.35 13.57 3.50
CA ALA A 361 20.47 14.70 4.42
C ALA A 361 19.73 14.40 5.73
N ILE A 362 18.61 13.67 5.66
CA ILE A 362 17.99 12.99 6.79
C ILE A 362 18.17 11.49 6.54
N ARG A 363 18.71 10.77 7.54
CA ARG A 363 18.96 9.33 7.43
C ARG A 363 18.46 8.58 8.66
N VAL A 364 17.83 7.43 8.46
CA VAL A 364 17.50 6.48 9.54
C VAL A 364 18.23 5.17 9.29
N THR A 365 18.89 4.66 10.33
CA THR A 365 19.51 3.34 10.36
C THR A 365 19.18 2.55 11.61
N ASP A 366 19.24 1.23 11.46
CA ASP A 366 19.23 0.25 12.53
C ASP A 366 20.66 0.00 13.07
N GLN A 367 20.85 -0.13 14.38
CA GLN A 367 22.12 -0.61 14.92
C GLN A 367 22.25 -2.10 14.64
N ALA A 368 23.25 -2.48 13.85
CA ALA A 368 23.68 -3.87 13.77
C ALA A 368 24.31 -4.30 15.12
N GLN A 369 23.49 -4.65 16.10
CA GLN A 369 23.92 -5.34 17.32
C GLN A 369 23.61 -6.82 17.16
N GLY A 370 24.59 -7.69 17.45
CA GLY A 370 24.50 -9.14 17.29
C GLY A 370 23.57 -9.85 18.29
N SER A 371 22.40 -9.29 18.60
CA SER A 371 21.43 -9.86 19.53
C SER A 371 20.05 -9.99 18.89
N ALA A 372 19.46 -11.18 19.03
CA ALA A 372 18.30 -11.66 18.28
C ALA A 372 16.94 -11.01 18.64
N SER A 373 16.93 -9.81 19.22
CA SER A 373 15.71 -9.03 19.47
C SER A 373 15.64 -7.85 18.50
N PHE A 374 15.37 -8.16 17.24
CA PHE A 374 15.18 -7.16 16.18
C PHE A 374 13.86 -6.41 16.43
N GLN A 375 13.94 -5.18 16.92
CA GLN A 375 12.85 -4.22 16.77
C GLN A 375 13.27 -3.29 15.64
N ASP A 376 12.50 -3.29 14.56
CA ASP A 376 12.77 -2.38 13.47
C ASP A 376 12.68 -0.92 13.94
N PRO A 377 13.58 -0.03 13.51
CA PRO A 377 13.51 1.39 13.84
C PRO A 377 12.14 1.95 13.45
N ARG A 378 11.43 2.57 14.41
CA ARG A 378 10.19 3.32 14.13
C ARG A 378 10.37 4.75 14.62
N THR A 379 11.04 5.53 13.80
CA THR A 379 11.41 6.91 14.10
C THR A 379 10.31 7.86 13.64
N THR A 380 9.97 8.86 14.45
CA THR A 380 9.09 9.98 14.08
C THR A 380 9.85 11.30 14.16
N ILE A 381 9.75 12.14 13.13
CA ILE A 381 10.16 13.56 13.19
C ILE A 381 8.89 14.41 13.18
N ALA A 382 8.65 15.11 14.30
CA ALA A 382 7.44 15.89 14.51
C ALA A 382 7.57 17.38 14.15
N ASN A 383 8.81 17.86 13.96
CA ASN A 383 9.06 19.24 13.55
C ASN A 383 8.74 19.46 12.08
N GLU A 384 8.52 20.72 11.70
CA GLU A 384 8.45 21.10 10.30
C GLU A 384 9.79 20.79 9.61
N VAL A 385 9.72 20.13 8.46
CA VAL A 385 10.87 19.86 7.59
C VAL A 385 10.80 20.79 6.39
N VAL A 386 11.74 21.72 6.29
CA VAL A 386 11.78 22.73 5.23
C VAL A 386 12.82 22.32 4.19
N LEU A 387 12.37 21.94 2.99
CA LEU A 387 13.23 21.57 1.86
C LEU A 387 13.53 22.83 1.04
N GLN A 388 14.76 23.35 1.09
CA GLN A 388 15.14 24.50 0.25
C GLN A 388 15.58 24.07 -1.15
N THR A 389 16.19 22.89 -1.25
CA THR A 389 16.67 22.26 -2.50
C THR A 389 16.03 20.89 -2.67
N THR A 390 16.21 20.27 -3.84
CA THR A 390 15.96 18.82 -3.93
C THR A 390 16.85 18.10 -2.92
N SER A 391 16.22 17.40 -1.99
CA SER A 391 16.87 16.85 -0.81
C SER A 391 16.55 15.38 -0.61
N ARG A 392 17.57 14.64 -0.18
CA ARG A 392 17.55 13.19 -0.10
C ARG A 392 17.23 12.74 1.32
N ILE A 393 16.25 11.86 1.46
CA ILE A 393 15.82 11.24 2.72
C ILE A 393 16.02 9.74 2.58
N GLN A 394 16.92 9.20 3.38
CA GLN A 394 17.34 7.81 3.29
C GLN A 394 16.81 7.01 4.49
N VAL A 395 16.11 5.92 4.23
CA VAL A 395 15.64 4.99 5.26
C VAL A 395 16.17 3.62 4.88
N ASP A 396 17.16 3.14 5.64
CA ASP A 396 17.82 1.87 5.36
C ASP A 396 17.24 0.79 6.27
N ASN A 397 16.82 -0.33 5.70
CA ASN A 397 16.54 -1.51 6.52
C ASN A 397 17.87 -2.03 7.09
N GLY A 398 17.83 -2.55 8.31
CA GLY A 398 18.93 -3.30 8.89
C GLY A 398 19.38 -4.46 8.01
N SER A 399 20.58 -4.98 8.27
CA SER A 399 21.12 -6.13 7.55
C SER A 399 20.47 -7.47 7.95
N ALA A 400 19.51 -7.47 8.87
CA ALA A 400 18.83 -8.68 9.32
C ALA A 400 17.69 -9.08 8.37
N LEU A 401 17.38 -10.37 8.33
CA LEU A 401 16.27 -10.89 7.55
C LEU A 401 14.96 -10.32 8.09
N ASN A 402 14.10 -9.81 7.19
CA ASN A 402 12.81 -9.19 7.49
C ASN A 402 12.85 -7.83 8.20
N SER A 403 13.99 -7.12 8.20
CA SER A 403 14.05 -5.77 8.75
C SER A 403 13.16 -4.77 7.97
N SER A 404 12.35 -4.01 8.68
CA SER A 404 11.36 -3.04 8.17
C SER A 404 11.48 -1.68 8.88
N SER A 405 12.55 -0.93 8.58
CA SER A 405 12.75 0.40 9.16
C SER A 405 11.72 1.41 8.65
N LEU A 406 11.22 2.25 9.55
CA LEU A 406 10.20 3.27 9.28
C LEU A 406 10.63 4.63 9.81
N LEU A 407 10.66 5.63 8.94
CA LEU A 407 10.69 7.05 9.30
C LEU A 407 9.33 7.68 9.04
N THR A 408 8.69 8.24 10.06
CA THR A 408 7.46 9.04 9.92
C THR A 408 7.79 10.53 10.03
N LEU A 409 7.47 11.31 9.01
CA LEU A 409 7.45 12.78 9.09
C LEU A 409 6.02 13.23 9.42
N SER A 410 5.81 13.62 10.68
CA SER A 410 4.50 14.05 11.17
C SER A 410 4.31 15.56 11.25
N GLY A 411 5.42 16.31 11.22
CA GLY A 411 5.38 17.75 10.96
C GLY A 411 5.10 18.07 9.49
N VAL A 412 4.74 19.32 9.22
CA VAL A 412 4.55 19.85 7.85
C VAL A 412 5.88 19.82 7.09
N ILE A 413 5.83 19.48 5.81
CA ILE A 413 6.94 19.60 4.87
C ILE A 413 6.69 20.82 3.99
N SER A 414 7.64 21.76 3.95
CA SER A 414 7.50 23.04 3.25
C SER A 414 8.74 23.37 2.41
N GLY A 415 8.70 24.49 1.67
CA GLY A 415 9.86 25.04 0.96
C GLY A 415 9.85 24.87 -0.57
N SER A 416 10.86 25.41 -1.23
CA SER A 416 10.97 25.36 -2.71
C SER A 416 11.53 24.05 -3.26
N GLY A 417 12.12 23.23 -2.41
CA GLY A 417 12.84 22.02 -2.75
C GLY A 417 11.95 20.82 -3.06
N GLY A 418 12.54 19.82 -3.72
CA GLY A 418 11.94 18.50 -3.93
C GLY A 418 12.43 17.46 -2.92
N MET A 419 11.84 16.27 -2.95
CA MET A 419 12.16 15.18 -2.03
C MET A 419 12.63 13.95 -2.81
N VAL A 420 13.73 13.33 -2.39
CA VAL A 420 14.26 12.09 -2.95
C VAL A 420 14.31 11.02 -1.86
N LYS A 421 13.41 10.03 -1.92
CA LYS A 421 13.39 8.89 -0.99
C LYS A 421 14.30 7.77 -1.48
N THR A 422 15.25 7.36 -0.65
CA THR A 422 16.19 6.27 -0.90
C THR A 422 16.32 5.30 0.27
N GLY A 423 17.12 4.25 0.10
CA GLY A 423 17.19 3.13 1.05
C GLY A 423 15.95 2.23 0.96
N THR A 424 16.06 0.99 1.42
CA THR A 424 15.03 -0.04 1.23
C THR A 424 13.84 0.07 2.18
N GLY A 425 13.92 0.88 3.25
CA GLY A 425 12.87 1.04 4.24
C GLY A 425 11.74 1.99 3.83
N THR A 426 10.85 2.26 4.77
CA THR A 426 9.63 3.06 4.55
C THR A 426 9.79 4.49 5.06
N LEU A 427 9.46 5.48 4.22
CA LEU A 427 9.22 6.85 4.63
C LEU A 427 7.71 7.11 4.65
N ALA A 428 7.14 7.36 5.83
CA ALA A 428 5.74 7.69 6.01
C ALA A 428 5.53 9.19 6.18
N LEU A 429 4.51 9.75 5.52
CA LEU A 429 4.12 11.15 5.64
C LEU A 429 2.75 11.25 6.31
N SER A 430 2.70 11.83 7.51
CA SER A 430 1.44 12.10 8.22
C SER A 430 1.15 13.59 8.42
N GLY A 431 2.14 14.47 8.20
CA GLY A 431 1.97 15.92 8.24
C GLY A 431 0.84 16.39 7.34
N ARG A 432 -0.12 17.11 7.91
CA ARG A 432 -1.26 17.70 7.19
C ARG A 432 -0.78 18.93 6.41
N ASP A 433 -1.30 19.13 5.20
CA ASP A 433 -1.09 20.36 4.41
C ASP A 433 0.39 20.64 4.08
N ASN A 434 1.11 19.65 3.57
CA ASN A 434 2.47 19.85 3.05
C ASN A 434 2.45 20.85 1.87
N THR A 435 3.42 21.78 1.83
CA THR A 435 3.44 22.95 0.93
C THR A 435 4.71 23.04 0.08
N PHE A 436 5.58 22.03 0.09
CA PHE A 436 6.78 22.05 -0.74
C PHE A 436 6.42 22.03 -2.24
N THR A 437 7.24 22.65 -3.09
CA THR A 437 6.89 22.83 -4.51
C THR A 437 7.73 22.00 -5.48
N GLY A 438 8.85 21.43 -5.03
CA GLY A 438 9.67 20.55 -5.86
C GLY A 438 9.06 19.16 -6.03
N GLY A 439 9.56 18.44 -7.04
CA GLY A 439 9.12 17.07 -7.35
C GLY A 439 9.53 16.05 -6.29
N VAL A 440 8.86 14.89 -6.31
CA VAL A 440 9.14 13.73 -5.48
C VAL A 440 9.74 12.62 -6.33
N SER A 441 10.89 12.09 -5.91
CA SER A 441 11.50 10.90 -6.49
C SER A 441 11.57 9.79 -5.43
N VAL A 442 11.14 8.58 -5.76
CA VAL A 442 11.30 7.40 -4.90
C VAL A 442 12.25 6.46 -5.62
N GLU A 443 13.54 6.52 -5.28
CA GLU A 443 14.55 5.70 -5.93
C GLU A 443 14.58 4.26 -5.41
N ALA A 444 14.18 4.05 -4.15
CA ALA A 444 14.15 2.77 -3.48
C ALA A 444 13.19 2.75 -2.27
N GLY A 445 12.64 1.57 -1.99
CA GLY A 445 11.78 1.32 -0.83
C GLY A 445 10.38 1.95 -1.00
N THR A 446 9.74 2.25 0.13
CA THR A 446 8.33 2.70 0.13
C THR A 446 8.20 4.15 0.61
N LEU A 447 7.43 4.95 -0.13
CA LEU A 447 6.84 6.21 0.33
C LEU A 447 5.38 5.94 0.72
N SER A 448 5.06 6.05 2.01
CA SER A 448 3.75 5.71 2.57
C SER A 448 3.00 6.98 2.98
N LEU A 449 1.75 7.14 2.54
CA LEU A 449 0.93 8.30 2.88
C LEU A 449 -0.08 7.93 3.97
N LEU A 450 -0.11 8.71 5.05
CA LEU A 450 -0.99 8.46 6.21
C LEU A 450 -2.13 9.50 6.27
N GLY A 451 -2.68 9.84 5.10
CA GLY A 451 -3.84 10.70 4.95
C GLY A 451 -4.04 11.19 3.52
N ASN A 452 -5.18 11.85 3.26
CA ASN A 452 -5.47 12.41 1.95
C ASN A 452 -4.52 13.55 1.60
N ASP A 453 -4.08 13.58 0.33
CA ASP A 453 -3.24 14.63 -0.26
C ASP A 453 -2.06 15.03 0.64
N ARG A 454 -1.34 14.01 1.14
CA ARG A 454 -0.11 14.23 1.93
C ARG A 454 1.02 14.73 1.06
N LEU A 455 1.02 14.45 -0.24
CA LEU A 455 1.81 15.25 -1.17
C LEU A 455 0.97 16.45 -1.64
N PRO A 456 1.57 17.64 -1.81
CA PRO A 456 0.92 18.76 -2.47
C PRO A 456 0.25 18.32 -3.78
N VAL A 457 -0.97 18.81 -4.05
CA VAL A 457 -1.70 18.41 -5.27
C VAL A 457 -1.01 18.81 -6.57
N SER A 458 -0.06 19.76 -6.50
CA SER A 458 0.80 20.16 -7.61
C SER A 458 2.00 19.23 -7.83
N SER A 459 2.25 18.27 -6.93
CA SER A 459 3.45 17.44 -6.96
C SER A 459 3.52 16.53 -8.19
N THR A 460 4.74 16.39 -8.69
CA THR A 460 5.14 15.37 -9.67
C THR A 460 5.84 14.23 -8.92
N VAL A 461 5.50 12.98 -9.23
CA VAL A 461 6.14 11.78 -8.64
C VAL A 461 6.88 10.98 -9.71
N ASN A 462 8.11 10.57 -9.40
CA ASN A 462 8.92 9.67 -10.22
C ASN A 462 9.35 8.45 -9.40
N LEU A 463 9.03 7.24 -9.86
CA LEU A 463 9.35 5.99 -9.15
C LEU A 463 10.50 5.23 -9.85
N GLY A 464 11.47 4.73 -9.09
CA GLY A 464 12.40 3.68 -9.55
C GLY A 464 13.73 4.09 -10.19
N ALA A 465 14.22 5.31 -9.97
CA ALA A 465 15.50 5.74 -10.53
C ALA A 465 16.75 4.98 -10.01
N GLY A 466 16.61 4.03 -9.06
CA GLY A 466 17.68 3.19 -8.50
C GLY A 466 17.72 1.75 -9.03
N ALA A 467 18.58 0.90 -8.45
CA ALA A 467 18.69 -0.54 -8.78
C ALA A 467 17.54 -1.40 -8.21
N THR A 468 16.77 -0.84 -7.28
CA THR A 468 15.58 -1.41 -6.66
C THR A 468 14.36 -0.57 -7.03
N SER A 469 13.16 -1.11 -6.87
CA SER A 469 11.95 -0.36 -7.21
C SER A 469 11.51 0.63 -6.14
N GLY A 470 10.86 1.70 -6.59
CA GLY A 470 10.16 2.65 -5.73
C GLY A 470 8.68 2.33 -5.64
N ILE A 471 8.15 2.25 -4.42
CA ILE A 471 6.73 2.03 -4.16
C ILE A 471 6.13 3.29 -3.54
N MET A 472 4.95 3.70 -4.03
CA MET A 472 4.09 4.66 -3.33
C MET A 472 2.90 3.89 -2.74
N GLN A 473 2.66 4.02 -1.43
CA GLN A 473 1.59 3.34 -0.72
C GLN A 473 0.60 4.37 -0.15
N LEU A 474 -0.70 4.21 -0.45
CA LEU A 474 -1.72 5.20 -0.13
C LEU A 474 -2.52 4.91 1.16
N ASN A 475 -2.41 3.70 1.72
CA ASN A 475 -3.08 3.21 2.93
C ASN A 475 -4.59 3.47 3.03
N GLY A 476 -5.32 3.41 1.92
CA GLY A 476 -6.75 3.70 1.90
C GLY A 476 -7.10 5.19 1.80
N TYR A 477 -6.11 6.06 1.55
CA TYR A 477 -6.30 7.50 1.36
C TYR A 477 -6.22 7.88 -0.12
N SER A 478 -6.73 9.07 -0.45
CA SER A 478 -6.69 9.61 -1.81
C SER A 478 -5.51 10.56 -2.00
N GLN A 479 -4.91 10.56 -3.19
CA GLN A 479 -3.82 11.47 -3.55
C GLN A 479 -4.02 12.01 -4.96
N THR A 480 -3.94 13.33 -5.10
CA THR A 480 -3.93 14.04 -6.39
C THR A 480 -2.51 14.42 -6.80
N LEU A 481 -2.12 14.14 -8.05
CA LEU A 481 -0.81 14.50 -8.61
C LEU A 481 -0.97 15.15 -9.99
N THR A 482 -0.02 15.98 -10.39
CA THR A 482 0.06 16.54 -11.76
C THR A 482 0.87 15.67 -12.72
N SER A 483 1.67 14.75 -12.17
CA SER A 483 2.49 13.79 -12.92
C SER A 483 2.83 12.58 -12.08
N LEU A 484 2.76 11.40 -12.70
CA LEU A 484 3.32 10.15 -12.19
C LEU A 484 4.12 9.50 -13.32
N THR A 485 5.39 9.20 -13.07
CA THR A 485 6.32 8.62 -14.03
C THR A 485 7.17 7.55 -13.36
N THR A 486 7.83 6.74 -14.19
CA THR A 486 8.87 5.84 -13.74
C THR A 486 10.21 6.21 -14.36
N ALA A 487 11.28 6.01 -13.62
CA ALA A 487 12.65 6.05 -14.10
C ALA A 487 13.33 4.71 -13.83
N GLY A 488 14.48 4.48 -14.46
CA GLY A 488 15.29 3.27 -14.25
C GLY A 488 14.71 2.00 -14.85
N SER A 489 15.39 0.87 -14.60
CA SER A 489 15.04 -0.46 -15.13
C SER A 489 14.34 -1.35 -14.10
N GLY A 490 13.98 -0.83 -12.91
CA GLY A 490 13.34 -1.60 -11.85
C GLY A 490 11.97 -2.12 -12.27
N THR A 491 11.76 -3.43 -12.20
CA THR A 491 10.54 -4.07 -12.73
C THR A 491 9.31 -3.93 -11.81
N THR A 492 9.49 -3.58 -10.53
CA THR A 492 8.43 -3.58 -9.50
C THR A 492 8.05 -2.17 -9.00
N ASN A 493 8.22 -1.13 -9.83
CA ASN A 493 7.70 0.21 -9.51
C ASN A 493 6.18 0.15 -9.45
N ALA A 494 5.60 0.59 -8.33
CA ALA A 494 4.17 0.42 -8.10
C ALA A 494 3.56 1.57 -7.29
N VAL A 495 2.29 1.84 -7.55
CA VAL A 495 1.41 2.54 -6.61
C VAL A 495 0.43 1.53 -6.05
N VAL A 496 0.36 1.40 -4.73
CA VAL A 496 -0.49 0.41 -4.06
C VAL A 496 -1.44 1.08 -3.08
N SER A 497 -2.64 0.50 -2.89
CA SER A 497 -3.51 0.92 -1.79
C SER A 497 -2.88 0.56 -0.45
N GLY A 498 -2.55 -0.72 -0.23
CA GLY A 498 -2.05 -1.17 1.07
C GLY A 498 -3.12 -1.13 2.17
N SER A 499 -4.40 -1.12 1.78
CA SER A 499 -5.57 -1.20 2.65
C SER A 499 -6.55 -2.20 2.07
N GLY A 500 -7.03 -3.11 2.92
CA GLY A 500 -8.08 -4.06 2.54
C GLY A 500 -9.49 -3.68 2.91
N THR A 501 -9.68 -2.51 3.52
CA THR A 501 -11.00 -2.04 3.98
C THR A 501 -11.43 -0.74 3.33
N SER A 502 -10.50 0.09 2.86
CA SER A 502 -10.77 1.42 2.33
C SER A 502 -10.18 1.60 0.94
N THR A 503 -10.97 2.18 0.03
CA THR A 503 -10.53 2.47 -1.34
C THR A 503 -9.65 3.70 -1.38
N SER A 504 -8.41 3.54 -1.86
CA SER A 504 -7.54 4.67 -2.21
C SER A 504 -7.91 5.21 -3.59
N VAL A 505 -8.03 6.53 -3.76
CA VAL A 505 -8.22 7.13 -5.10
C VAL A 505 -6.93 7.86 -5.51
N LEU A 506 -6.24 7.34 -6.52
CA LEU A 506 -5.14 8.04 -7.19
C LEU A 506 -5.70 8.92 -8.30
N THR A 507 -5.65 10.23 -8.12
CA THR A 507 -6.04 11.21 -9.15
C THR A 507 -4.82 11.75 -9.87
N LEU A 508 -4.77 11.61 -11.20
CA LEU A 508 -3.71 12.13 -12.05
C LEU A 508 -4.25 13.26 -12.94
N ASN A 509 -3.98 14.51 -12.59
CA ASN A 509 -4.37 15.71 -13.33
C ASN A 509 -3.29 16.08 -14.37
N ILE A 510 -3.25 15.33 -15.46
CA ILE A 510 -2.19 15.39 -16.46
C ILE A 510 -2.53 16.43 -17.54
N ALA A 511 -1.69 17.46 -17.69
CA ALA A 511 -1.85 18.49 -18.71
C ALA A 511 -1.19 18.15 -20.07
N GLY A 512 -0.10 17.37 -20.07
CA GLY A 512 0.67 16.97 -21.25
C GLY A 512 0.56 15.47 -21.57
N SER A 513 1.46 14.91 -22.37
CA SER A 513 1.54 13.45 -22.57
C SER A 513 2.51 12.84 -21.57
N GLN A 514 2.06 11.84 -20.81
CA GLN A 514 2.85 11.14 -19.80
C GLN A 514 2.76 9.62 -20.00
N THR A 515 3.85 8.94 -19.69
CA THR A 515 3.94 7.49 -19.72
C THR A 515 4.29 6.98 -18.33
N TYR A 516 3.54 6.00 -17.84
CA TYR A 516 3.81 5.32 -16.58
C TYR A 516 4.12 3.84 -16.86
N GLY A 517 5.38 3.44 -16.59
CA GLY A 517 5.89 2.09 -16.81
C GLY A 517 5.88 1.20 -15.56
N GLY A 518 5.19 1.62 -14.50
CA GLY A 518 4.99 0.84 -13.28
C GLY A 518 3.63 0.14 -13.26
N THR A 519 3.39 -0.70 -12.26
CA THR A 519 2.07 -1.29 -12.03
C THR A 519 1.22 -0.35 -11.19
N LEU A 520 -0.10 -0.35 -11.40
CA LEU A 520 -1.05 0.16 -10.42
C LEU A 520 -1.63 -1.06 -9.71
N GLY A 521 -1.51 -1.08 -8.39
CA GLY A 521 -1.67 -2.29 -7.60
C GLY A 521 -0.50 -3.27 -7.71
N GLY A 522 -0.51 -4.31 -6.86
CA GLY A 522 0.43 -5.44 -6.93
C GLY A 522 1.43 -5.57 -5.77
N SER A 523 2.27 -6.61 -5.92
CA SER A 523 3.06 -7.28 -4.88
C SER A 523 4.21 -6.46 -4.28
N GLY A 524 3.94 -5.78 -3.17
CA GLY A 524 4.96 -5.28 -2.23
C GLY A 524 4.96 -5.99 -0.86
N LEU A 525 3.87 -6.69 -0.56
CA LEU A 525 3.60 -7.56 0.60
C LEU A 525 2.65 -8.64 0.08
N ALA A 526 2.65 -9.86 0.64
CA ALA A 526 1.84 -11.00 0.18
C ALA A 526 0.42 -10.57 -0.26
N ASP A 527 0.20 -10.46 -1.57
CA ASP A 527 -0.99 -9.86 -2.15
C ASP A 527 -2.01 -10.97 -2.44
N THR A 528 -3.10 -10.96 -1.69
CA THR A 528 -4.25 -11.86 -1.84
C THR A 528 -5.41 -11.18 -2.58
N HIS A 529 -5.18 -10.10 -3.33
CA HIS A 529 -6.17 -9.14 -3.86
C HIS A 529 -6.90 -8.34 -2.77
N ALA A 530 -7.02 -8.89 -1.56
CA ALA A 530 -7.70 -8.25 -0.43
C ALA A 530 -7.11 -6.89 -0.01
N ASN A 531 -5.85 -6.56 -0.33
CA ASN A 531 -5.18 -5.32 0.10
C ASN A 531 -5.00 -4.28 -1.03
N ASN A 532 -5.60 -4.53 -2.20
CA ASN A 532 -5.37 -3.76 -3.41
C ASN A 532 -6.58 -2.92 -3.86
N ASN A 533 -7.31 -2.39 -2.88
CA ASN A 533 -8.46 -1.52 -3.07
C ASN A 533 -8.01 -0.10 -3.53
N LEU A 534 -7.56 0.02 -4.77
CA LEU A 534 -7.09 1.24 -5.43
C LEU A 534 -8.02 1.56 -6.62
N SER A 535 -8.42 2.83 -6.76
CA SER A 535 -9.11 3.36 -7.94
C SER A 535 -8.23 4.41 -8.63
N LEU A 536 -8.28 4.44 -9.96
CA LEU A 536 -7.57 5.42 -10.77
C LEU A 536 -8.54 6.49 -11.29
N SER A 537 -8.21 7.77 -11.13
CA SER A 537 -8.92 8.87 -11.79
C SER A 537 -8.00 9.69 -12.67
N LYS A 538 -8.20 9.62 -13.99
CA LYS A 538 -7.48 10.44 -14.98
C LYS A 538 -8.22 11.75 -15.22
N GLN A 539 -7.55 12.87 -14.94
CA GLN A 539 -8.02 14.23 -15.20
C GLN A 539 -7.00 15.00 -16.05
N GLY A 540 -7.32 16.25 -16.39
CA GLY A 540 -6.50 17.11 -17.24
C GLY A 540 -6.56 16.75 -18.72
N ALA A 541 -6.36 17.74 -19.60
CA ALA A 541 -6.55 17.59 -21.05
C ALA A 541 -5.49 16.71 -21.74
N GLY A 542 -4.42 16.34 -21.04
CA GLY A 542 -3.31 15.56 -21.57
C GLY A 542 -3.57 14.06 -21.69
N SER A 543 -2.58 13.32 -22.19
CA SER A 543 -2.62 11.86 -22.37
C SER A 543 -1.85 11.14 -21.26
N LEU A 544 -2.37 10.02 -20.76
CA LEU A 544 -1.66 9.09 -19.87
C LEU A 544 -1.56 7.73 -20.52
N THR A 545 -0.35 7.22 -20.75
CA THR A 545 -0.11 5.86 -21.22
C THR A 545 0.27 4.95 -20.05
N LEU A 546 -0.44 3.83 -19.88
CA LEU A 546 -0.12 2.79 -18.89
C LEU A 546 0.56 1.61 -19.60
N GLU A 547 1.86 1.42 -19.39
CA GLU A 547 2.64 0.43 -20.17
C GLU A 547 2.65 -0.99 -19.59
N LYS A 548 2.19 -1.18 -18.35
CA LYS A 548 2.19 -2.48 -17.68
C LYS A 548 0.80 -2.89 -17.21
N ALA A 549 0.62 -4.21 -17.12
CA ALA A 549 -0.51 -4.82 -16.43
C ALA A 549 -0.65 -4.26 -15.00
N SER A 550 -1.89 -3.98 -14.61
CA SER A 550 -2.26 -3.47 -13.30
C SER A 550 -3.21 -4.44 -12.62
N THR A 551 -3.23 -4.49 -11.30
CA THR A 551 -3.95 -5.50 -10.52
C THR A 551 -4.94 -4.93 -9.51
N TYR A 552 -5.20 -3.62 -9.54
CA TYR A 552 -6.16 -2.98 -8.64
C TYR A 552 -7.61 -3.38 -8.97
N ASP A 553 -8.46 -3.36 -7.94
CA ASP A 553 -9.86 -3.80 -8.04
C ASP A 553 -10.88 -2.64 -8.15
N GLY A 554 -10.43 -1.40 -7.91
CA GLY A 554 -11.29 -0.21 -7.96
C GLY A 554 -11.53 0.33 -9.37
N ILE A 555 -12.38 1.35 -9.48
CA ILE A 555 -12.79 1.91 -10.77
C ILE A 555 -11.65 2.65 -11.50
N THR A 556 -11.69 2.61 -12.83
CA THR A 556 -10.89 3.51 -13.67
C THR A 556 -11.78 4.63 -14.20
N ASN A 557 -11.66 5.85 -13.68
CA ASN A 557 -12.49 7.00 -14.09
C ASN A 557 -11.69 7.98 -14.95
N VAL A 558 -11.93 8.01 -16.25
CA VAL A 558 -11.35 8.95 -17.21
C VAL A 558 -12.26 10.17 -17.34
N GLN A 559 -11.96 11.22 -16.59
CA GLN A 559 -12.79 12.44 -16.53
C GLN A 559 -12.46 13.42 -17.66
N GLN A 560 -11.18 13.55 -18.01
CA GLN A 560 -10.68 14.47 -19.04
C GLN A 560 -9.41 13.90 -19.69
N GLY A 561 -9.13 14.33 -20.93
CA GLY A 561 -7.94 13.90 -21.66
C GLY A 561 -8.08 12.49 -22.23
N THR A 562 -6.94 11.90 -22.58
CA THR A 562 -6.86 10.52 -23.11
C THR A 562 -6.19 9.61 -22.09
N LEU A 563 -6.74 8.42 -21.87
CA LEU A 563 -6.05 7.29 -21.24
C LEU A 563 -5.68 6.30 -22.35
N VAL A 564 -4.41 5.92 -22.47
CA VAL A 564 -3.86 5.06 -23.52
C VAL A 564 -3.37 3.76 -22.91
N LEU A 565 -3.72 2.62 -23.52
CA LEU A 565 -3.25 1.31 -23.07
C LEU A 565 -1.95 0.92 -23.77
N GLY A 566 -0.90 0.67 -22.99
CA GLY A 566 0.31 0.00 -23.46
C GLY A 566 0.30 -1.52 -23.24
N ASP A 567 -0.58 -2.00 -22.35
CA ASP A 567 -0.80 -3.42 -22.03
C ASP A 567 -2.30 -3.73 -21.98
N ALA A 568 -2.71 -4.93 -22.39
CA ALA A 568 -4.11 -5.36 -22.42
C ALA A 568 -4.77 -5.46 -21.03
N ASN A 569 -3.97 -5.62 -19.97
CA ASN A 569 -4.41 -5.71 -18.57
C ASN A 569 -4.10 -4.43 -17.77
N ALA A 570 -3.87 -3.29 -18.44
CA ALA A 570 -3.50 -2.05 -17.76
C ALA A 570 -4.64 -1.40 -16.93
N LEU A 571 -5.89 -1.83 -17.13
CA LEU A 571 -7.08 -1.24 -16.49
C LEU A 571 -7.48 -1.86 -15.13
N GLY A 572 -6.70 -2.83 -14.63
CA GLY A 572 -6.98 -3.54 -13.37
C GLY A 572 -7.53 -4.95 -13.58
N ASN A 573 -8.03 -5.55 -12.50
CA ASN A 573 -8.52 -6.93 -12.46
C ASN A 573 -10.01 -7.09 -12.83
N GLY A 574 -10.67 -6.04 -13.34
CA GLY A 574 -12.08 -6.05 -13.77
C GLY A 574 -12.39 -6.95 -14.99
N GLY A 575 -11.46 -7.83 -15.36
CA GLY A 575 -11.54 -8.75 -16.49
C GLY A 575 -11.93 -10.19 -16.19
N ASN A 576 -12.10 -10.57 -14.92
CA ASN A 576 -12.41 -11.96 -14.57
C ASN A 576 -13.84 -12.21 -14.03
N SER A 577 -14.73 -11.21 -14.00
CA SER A 577 -16.09 -11.43 -13.53
C SER A 577 -17.13 -10.48 -14.10
N LEU A 578 -18.11 -11.05 -14.82
CA LEU A 578 -19.42 -10.45 -15.10
C LEU A 578 -20.35 -10.53 -13.86
N ALA A 579 -19.84 -10.93 -12.69
CA ALA A 579 -20.62 -10.97 -11.45
C ALA A 579 -20.71 -9.57 -10.83
N ALA A 580 -21.91 -9.24 -10.36
CA ALA A 580 -22.30 -7.93 -9.89
C ALA A 580 -21.42 -7.38 -8.75
N GLY A 581 -20.78 -6.22 -8.97
CA GLY A 581 -20.29 -5.34 -7.88
C GLY A 581 -18.87 -4.80 -8.01
N ASP A 582 -18.00 -5.42 -8.81
CA ASP A 582 -16.59 -5.05 -8.88
C ASP A 582 -16.32 -3.98 -9.97
N GLY A 583 -15.34 -3.11 -9.74
CA GLY A 583 -15.11 -1.86 -10.47
C GLY A 583 -14.90 -2.02 -11.98
N GLY A 584 -15.38 -1.05 -12.75
CA GLY A 584 -15.19 -0.95 -14.20
C GLY A 584 -14.47 0.34 -14.63
N THR A 585 -14.26 0.50 -15.94
CA THR A 585 -13.75 1.72 -16.54
C THR A 585 -14.87 2.65 -16.98
N LEU A 586 -14.94 3.85 -16.41
CA LEU A 586 -15.86 4.92 -16.78
C LEU A 586 -15.14 6.01 -17.57
N VAL A 587 -15.53 6.24 -18.82
CA VAL A 587 -15.07 7.37 -19.64
C VAL A 587 -16.15 8.44 -19.62
N GLN A 588 -15.84 9.62 -19.09
CA GLN A 588 -16.79 10.74 -19.01
C GLN A 588 -16.90 11.52 -20.33
N ALA A 589 -17.95 12.34 -20.43
CA ALA A 589 -18.20 13.18 -21.59
C ALA A 589 -17.00 14.10 -21.91
N GLY A 590 -16.45 13.94 -23.11
CA GLY A 590 -15.30 14.72 -23.58
C GLY A 590 -13.93 14.11 -23.27
N ALA A 591 -13.87 12.93 -22.65
CA ALA A 591 -12.65 12.16 -22.43
C ALA A 591 -12.54 10.96 -23.39
N THR A 592 -11.35 10.40 -23.53
CA THR A 592 -11.08 9.32 -24.50
C THR A 592 -10.32 8.16 -23.84
N LEU A 593 -10.73 6.92 -24.10
CA LEU A 593 -9.93 5.72 -23.87
C LEU A 593 -9.36 5.23 -25.22
N ASP A 594 -8.04 5.16 -25.34
CA ASP A 594 -7.34 4.64 -26.52
C ASP A 594 -6.80 3.23 -26.22
N ILE A 595 -7.41 2.22 -26.83
CA ILE A 595 -6.99 0.82 -26.68
C ILE A 595 -5.74 0.48 -27.50
N ASN A 596 -5.24 1.39 -28.34
CA ASN A 596 -3.89 1.39 -28.90
C ASN A 596 -3.33 0.01 -29.33
N GLY A 597 -4.10 -0.73 -30.12
CA GLY A 597 -3.69 -2.03 -30.69
C GLY A 597 -3.68 -3.20 -29.71
N GLN A 598 -4.17 -3.01 -28.47
CA GLN A 598 -4.24 -4.08 -27.47
C GLN A 598 -5.34 -5.09 -27.82
N ASN A 599 -5.06 -6.38 -27.61
CA ASN A 599 -5.97 -7.47 -27.90
C ASN A 599 -6.47 -8.12 -26.60
N ASN A 600 -7.74 -8.54 -26.61
CA ASN A 600 -8.40 -9.14 -25.46
C ASN A 600 -8.34 -8.24 -24.21
N VAL A 601 -8.67 -6.95 -24.34
CA VAL A 601 -8.87 -6.09 -23.16
C VAL A 601 -10.09 -6.60 -22.39
N GLN A 602 -9.88 -7.17 -21.21
CA GLN A 602 -10.94 -7.77 -20.38
C GLN A 602 -11.32 -6.77 -19.29
N GLU A 603 -12.34 -5.95 -19.53
CA GLU A 603 -12.78 -4.91 -18.58
C GLU A 603 -14.21 -4.47 -18.93
N VAL A 604 -15.03 -4.13 -17.93
CA VAL A 604 -16.33 -3.47 -18.17
C VAL A 604 -16.09 -1.99 -18.48
N ILE A 605 -16.36 -1.55 -19.70
CA ILE A 605 -16.15 -0.16 -20.14
C ILE A 605 -17.50 0.56 -20.33
N THR A 606 -17.74 1.60 -19.55
CA THR A 606 -18.85 2.54 -19.71
C THR A 606 -18.37 3.82 -20.39
N LEU A 607 -19.02 4.22 -21.48
CA LEU A 607 -18.65 5.41 -22.26
C LEU A 607 -19.75 6.47 -22.17
N ASN A 608 -19.38 7.69 -21.80
CA ASN A 608 -20.24 8.86 -21.85
C ASN A 608 -19.64 9.88 -22.83
N GLY A 609 -20.44 10.37 -23.78
CA GLY A 609 -20.10 11.38 -24.76
C GLY A 609 -19.35 10.91 -26.01
N SER A 610 -19.01 11.87 -26.87
CA SER A 610 -18.34 11.66 -28.16
C SER A 610 -16.81 11.66 -28.09
N GLY A 611 -16.25 11.66 -26.89
CA GLY A 611 -14.83 11.83 -26.61
C GLY A 611 -14.22 13.17 -26.98
N MET A 612 -12.90 13.26 -26.86
CA MET A 612 -12.17 14.53 -27.07
C MET A 612 -12.31 15.01 -28.52
N ALA A 613 -12.73 16.26 -28.69
CA ALA A 613 -12.88 16.91 -30.00
C ALA A 613 -13.73 16.10 -31.01
N GLY A 614 -14.60 15.21 -30.55
CA GLY A 614 -15.43 14.35 -31.41
C GLY A 614 -14.69 13.19 -32.06
N ALA A 615 -13.49 12.83 -31.60
CA ALA A 615 -12.70 11.71 -32.12
C ALA A 615 -13.22 10.32 -31.66
N GLY A 616 -14.19 10.28 -30.74
CA GLY A 616 -14.72 9.08 -30.11
C GLY A 616 -14.28 8.94 -28.65
N ALA A 617 -15.19 8.54 -27.75
CA ALA A 617 -14.86 8.27 -26.34
C ALA A 617 -14.02 7.00 -26.16
N LEU A 618 -13.99 6.15 -27.18
CA LEU A 618 -13.18 4.96 -27.26
C LEU A 618 -12.59 4.91 -28.67
N VAL A 619 -11.27 4.71 -28.78
CA VAL A 619 -10.53 4.75 -30.06
C VAL A 619 -9.45 3.68 -30.08
N ASN A 620 -9.00 3.31 -31.29
CA ASN A 620 -7.74 2.59 -31.49
C ASN A 620 -6.86 3.43 -32.41
N ASN A 621 -5.83 4.06 -31.84
CA ASN A 621 -4.90 4.89 -32.61
C ASN A 621 -3.64 4.14 -33.08
N SER A 622 -3.64 2.81 -33.00
CA SER A 622 -2.56 1.95 -33.48
C SER A 622 -2.84 1.40 -34.88
N SER A 623 -1.80 1.10 -35.65
CA SER A 623 -1.92 0.32 -36.89
C SER A 623 -2.28 -1.15 -36.66
N THR A 624 -2.10 -1.64 -35.42
CA THR A 624 -2.46 -3.00 -35.02
C THR A 624 -3.95 -3.07 -34.69
N ALA A 625 -4.62 -4.12 -35.14
CA ALA A 625 -6.01 -4.37 -34.77
C ALA A 625 -6.12 -4.59 -33.25
N ALA A 626 -7.08 -3.93 -32.63
CA ALA A 626 -7.38 -4.04 -31.21
C ALA A 626 -8.69 -4.80 -30.99
N SER A 627 -8.83 -5.48 -29.85
CA SER A 627 -10.05 -6.19 -29.48
C SER A 627 -10.34 -6.06 -27.99
N ILE A 628 -11.64 -5.96 -27.67
CA ILE A 628 -12.15 -6.04 -26.31
C ILE A 628 -12.70 -7.45 -26.13
N GLY A 629 -12.34 -8.10 -25.02
CA GLY A 629 -12.69 -9.49 -24.73
C GLY A 629 -14.17 -9.69 -24.35
N ASN A 630 -14.49 -10.89 -23.89
CA ASN A 630 -15.88 -11.35 -23.63
C ASN A 630 -16.57 -10.69 -22.41
N GLY A 631 -15.90 -9.76 -21.72
CA GLY A 631 -16.37 -9.12 -20.48
C GLY A 631 -17.19 -7.82 -20.67
N VAL A 632 -17.61 -7.49 -21.88
CA VAL A 632 -18.37 -6.24 -22.14
C VAL A 632 -19.82 -6.38 -21.67
N ALA A 633 -20.13 -5.88 -20.47
CA ALA A 633 -21.49 -5.87 -19.93
C ALA A 633 -22.43 -4.85 -20.62
N SER A 634 -21.89 -3.71 -21.09
CA SER A 634 -22.64 -2.73 -21.90
C SER A 634 -21.72 -1.75 -22.62
N LEU A 635 -21.95 -1.48 -23.91
CA LEU A 635 -21.34 -0.36 -24.64
C LEU A 635 -22.44 0.68 -24.91
N SER A 636 -22.53 1.73 -24.11
CA SER A 636 -23.44 2.85 -24.39
C SER A 636 -22.73 3.88 -25.27
N PHE A 637 -23.32 4.26 -26.40
CA PHE A 637 -22.78 5.27 -27.30
C PHE A 637 -23.61 6.54 -27.18
N SER A 638 -23.04 7.64 -26.68
CA SER A 638 -23.66 8.97 -26.75
C SER A 638 -22.86 9.88 -27.67
N GLY A 639 -22.99 9.65 -28.98
CA GLY A 639 -22.43 10.49 -30.04
C GLY A 639 -21.64 9.75 -31.13
N SER A 640 -21.46 10.43 -32.26
CA SER A 640 -20.80 9.96 -33.48
C SER A 640 -19.40 9.37 -33.24
N SER A 641 -19.26 8.04 -33.28
CA SER A 641 -17.97 7.35 -33.38
C SER A 641 -17.93 6.47 -34.64
N THR A 642 -16.80 6.46 -35.34
CA THR A 642 -16.54 5.64 -36.55
C THR A 642 -15.47 4.59 -36.25
N GLY A 643 -15.56 3.37 -36.81
CA GLY A 643 -14.42 2.43 -36.91
C GLY A 643 -14.40 1.22 -35.95
N TRP A 644 -15.55 0.62 -35.63
CA TRP A 644 -15.63 -0.53 -34.71
C TRP A 644 -15.83 -1.88 -35.42
N THR A 645 -15.12 -2.92 -34.98
CA THR A 645 -15.50 -4.33 -35.20
C THR A 645 -15.80 -4.98 -33.86
N LEU A 646 -16.98 -5.60 -33.77
CA LEU A 646 -17.52 -6.18 -32.54
C LEU A 646 -17.67 -7.70 -32.72
N ALA A 647 -17.17 -8.50 -31.79
CA ALA A 647 -17.24 -9.96 -31.86
C ALA A 647 -18.56 -10.55 -31.32
N THR A 648 -19.29 -9.80 -30.50
CA THR A 648 -20.60 -10.17 -29.92
C THR A 648 -21.47 -8.93 -29.72
N ALA A 649 -22.79 -9.10 -29.67
CA ALA A 649 -23.80 -8.02 -29.76
C ALA A 649 -23.59 -6.85 -28.76
N ALA A 650 -23.52 -5.61 -29.27
CA ALA A 650 -23.65 -4.39 -28.46
C ALA A 650 -25.07 -3.85 -28.52
N THR A 651 -25.54 -3.31 -27.41
CA THR A 651 -26.77 -2.53 -27.32
C THR A 651 -26.46 -1.06 -27.58
N VAL A 652 -26.93 -0.49 -28.69
CA VAL A 652 -26.79 0.95 -29.00
C VAL A 652 -28.01 1.69 -28.46
N ASP A 653 -27.85 2.50 -27.41
CA ASP A 653 -28.90 3.44 -26.96
C ASP A 653 -28.81 4.74 -27.77
N ALA A 654 -29.57 4.81 -28.86
CA ALA A 654 -29.67 6.00 -29.69
C ALA A 654 -30.78 6.92 -29.16
N SER A 655 -30.52 7.63 -28.05
CA SER A 655 -31.31 8.82 -27.69
C SER A 655 -30.51 10.09 -28.01
N ILE A 656 -31.07 10.91 -28.92
CA ILE A 656 -30.71 12.26 -29.38
C ILE A 656 -29.49 12.48 -30.31
N SER A 657 -29.74 12.48 -31.64
CA SER A 657 -29.32 13.51 -32.63
C SER A 657 -28.92 12.94 -34.01
N THR A 658 -29.17 13.71 -35.07
CA THR A 658 -29.55 13.31 -36.44
C THR A 658 -28.42 12.92 -37.41
N THR A 659 -27.23 12.49 -36.99
CA THR A 659 -26.23 11.92 -37.94
C THR A 659 -25.09 11.23 -37.19
N ALA A 660 -25.03 9.91 -37.25
CA ALA A 660 -23.83 9.12 -36.91
C ALA A 660 -23.80 7.86 -37.80
N THR A 661 -22.76 7.75 -38.63
CA THR A 661 -22.50 6.59 -39.50
C THR A 661 -21.44 5.74 -38.83
N VAL A 662 -21.76 4.51 -38.39
CA VAL A 662 -20.75 3.54 -37.93
C VAL A 662 -20.47 2.57 -39.07
N ALA A 663 -19.22 2.53 -39.55
CA ALA A 663 -18.75 1.53 -40.52
C ALA A 663 -17.90 0.47 -39.81
N PRO A 664 -18.33 -0.81 -39.77
CA PRO A 664 -17.46 -1.92 -39.36
C PRO A 664 -16.65 -2.43 -40.56
N SER A 665 -15.31 -2.40 -40.47
CA SER A 665 -14.42 -3.12 -41.40
C SER A 665 -13.93 -4.41 -40.76
N LEU A 666 -14.61 -5.53 -41.00
CA LEU A 666 -14.02 -6.85 -40.76
C LEU A 666 -13.06 -7.16 -41.92
N GLY A 667 -11.76 -7.03 -41.65
CA GLY A 667 -10.70 -7.54 -42.51
C GLY A 667 -10.25 -8.94 -42.05
N ILE A 668 -10.80 -9.98 -42.68
CA ILE A 668 -10.01 -11.17 -43.05
C ILE A 668 -10.04 -11.24 -44.58
N GLY A 669 -8.87 -11.17 -45.20
CA GLY A 669 -8.68 -11.37 -46.65
C GLY A 669 -9.14 -12.77 -47.05
N THR A 670 -9.77 -12.96 -48.21
CA THR A 670 -9.29 -12.56 -49.53
C THR A 670 -10.42 -12.03 -50.40
N GLY A 671 -10.23 -10.83 -50.96
CA GLY A 671 -11.05 -10.29 -52.04
C GLY A 671 -11.52 -8.85 -51.83
N THR A 672 -10.70 -7.87 -52.21
CA THR A 672 -11.22 -6.58 -52.71
C THR A 672 -10.99 -6.57 -54.21
N PHE A 673 -12.03 -6.28 -55.02
CA PHE A 673 -11.99 -5.13 -55.93
C PHE A 673 -13.32 -4.94 -56.67
N THR A 674 -13.66 -3.68 -56.85
CA THR A 674 -14.72 -3.12 -57.68
C THR A 674 -14.43 -3.32 -59.18
N MET A 675 -15.40 -3.77 -59.98
CA MET A 675 -15.47 -3.46 -61.43
C MET A 675 -16.87 -2.85 -61.66
N THR A 676 -17.13 -1.58 -62.04
CA THR A 676 -16.70 -0.64 -63.11
C THR A 676 -16.98 -1.02 -64.56
N SER A 677 -17.40 -2.25 -64.88
CA SER A 677 -18.11 -2.58 -66.13
C SER A 677 -18.75 -3.98 -66.05
N GLY A 678 -19.96 -4.12 -66.58
CA GLY A 678 -20.80 -5.31 -66.41
C GLY A 678 -20.38 -6.52 -67.25
N GLY A 679 -20.46 -7.70 -66.65
CA GLY A 679 -20.53 -9.00 -67.31
C GLY A 679 -21.51 -9.87 -66.52
N GLY A 680 -22.58 -10.33 -67.17
CA GLY A 680 -23.78 -10.86 -66.51
C GLY A 680 -23.63 -12.25 -65.89
N GLY A 681 -24.62 -12.58 -65.04
CA GLY A 681 -24.92 -13.96 -64.67
C GLY A 681 -24.74 -14.31 -63.19
N TYR A 682 -25.40 -13.60 -62.26
CA TYR A 682 -25.72 -14.15 -60.95
C TYR A 682 -27.15 -13.75 -60.56
N GLY A 683 -28.01 -14.76 -60.43
CA GLY A 683 -29.46 -14.66 -60.47
C GLY A 683 -30.16 -14.38 -59.14
N LEU A 684 -29.45 -14.02 -58.07
CA LEU A 684 -30.05 -13.49 -56.84
C LEU A 684 -29.06 -12.52 -56.18
N ALA A 685 -29.48 -11.28 -55.99
CA ALA A 685 -28.71 -10.27 -55.24
C ALA A 685 -28.75 -10.59 -53.73
N PRO A 686 -27.65 -10.40 -52.98
CA PRO A 686 -27.75 -10.20 -51.54
C PRO A 686 -28.63 -8.97 -51.28
N VAL A 687 -29.66 -9.14 -50.45
CA VAL A 687 -30.54 -8.05 -50.04
C VAL A 687 -29.85 -7.25 -48.93
N VAL A 688 -29.52 -6.00 -49.21
CA VAL A 688 -29.31 -4.96 -48.21
C VAL A 688 -30.43 -3.95 -48.39
N THR A 689 -31.26 -3.75 -47.36
CA THR A 689 -32.20 -2.63 -47.32
C THR A 689 -32.06 -1.91 -45.98
N VAL A 690 -31.57 -0.68 -46.05
CA VAL A 690 -31.58 0.35 -45.00
C VAL A 690 -32.76 1.28 -45.26
N THR A 691 -33.49 1.65 -44.22
CA THR A 691 -34.65 2.56 -44.27
C THR A 691 -34.26 4.02 -43.98
N GLY A 692 -34.69 4.95 -44.84
CA GLY A 692 -34.89 6.37 -44.45
C GLY A 692 -34.67 7.42 -45.56
N GLY A 693 -35.74 8.12 -45.95
CA GLY A 693 -35.68 9.46 -46.59
C GLY A 693 -36.29 9.60 -48.00
N THR A 694 -37.12 10.63 -48.21
CA THR A 694 -38.12 10.81 -49.29
C THR A 694 -37.60 11.35 -50.64
N GLY A 695 -38.17 10.84 -51.76
CA GLY A 695 -38.33 11.58 -53.02
C GLY A 695 -37.47 11.20 -54.23
N ALA A 696 -37.81 10.08 -54.90
CA ALA A 696 -37.64 9.74 -56.35
C ALA A 696 -36.27 9.94 -57.06
N VAL A 697 -35.81 9.14 -58.04
CA VAL A 697 -36.21 7.91 -58.76
C VAL A 697 -34.95 7.54 -59.57
N LEU A 698 -34.62 6.25 -59.73
CA LEU A 698 -34.25 5.67 -61.03
C LEU A 698 -34.20 4.14 -60.98
N THR A 699 -34.43 3.58 -62.16
CA THR A 699 -35.17 2.35 -62.42
C THR A 699 -34.24 1.29 -63.01
N ALA A 700 -34.41 0.01 -62.63
CA ALA A 700 -34.31 -1.12 -63.56
C ALA A 700 -35.13 -2.30 -63.03
N SER A 701 -36.15 -2.65 -63.82
CA SER A 701 -37.18 -3.65 -63.60
C SER A 701 -36.88 -4.91 -64.43
N LEU A 702 -37.39 -6.08 -64.01
CA LEU A 702 -38.15 -7.06 -64.80
C LEU A 702 -38.41 -8.30 -63.88
N GLY A 703 -39.58 -8.90 -63.70
CA GLY A 703 -40.97 -8.69 -64.11
C GLY A 703 -41.85 -9.29 -62.99
N VAL A 704 -43.15 -9.01 -62.84
CA VAL A 704 -44.24 -9.32 -63.78
C VAL A 704 -45.38 -8.29 -63.56
N THR A 705 -46.05 -7.92 -64.63
CA THR A 705 -47.09 -6.89 -64.72
C THR A 705 -48.52 -7.44 -64.63
N THR A 706 -49.46 -6.52 -64.36
CA THR A 706 -50.93 -6.52 -64.60
C THR A 706 -51.79 -7.43 -63.70
N ALA A 707 -52.93 -7.04 -63.13
CA ALA A 707 -53.76 -5.81 -63.20
C ALA A 707 -54.74 -5.77 -61.98
N SER A 708 -55.26 -4.57 -61.70
CA SER A 708 -56.45 -4.23 -60.89
C SER A 708 -57.68 -5.12 -61.22
N PHE A 709 -58.72 -5.34 -60.39
CA PHE A 709 -59.72 -4.38 -59.88
C PHE A 709 -60.59 -4.93 -58.71
N SER A 710 -60.92 -4.04 -57.75
CA SER A 710 -62.17 -3.79 -56.98
C SER A 710 -63.07 -4.91 -56.41
N VAL A 711 -63.41 -4.79 -55.11
CA VAL A 711 -64.70 -5.25 -54.53
C VAL A 711 -65.28 -4.17 -53.58
N ALA A 712 -66.59 -3.91 -53.71
CA ALA A 712 -67.40 -3.01 -52.88
C ALA A 712 -67.95 -3.72 -51.62
N PRO A 713 -68.49 -3.01 -50.61
CA PRO A 713 -68.30 -3.35 -49.19
C PRO A 713 -69.33 -4.33 -48.62
N GLY A 714 -68.87 -5.22 -47.72
CA GLY A 714 -69.75 -5.92 -46.79
C GLY A 714 -69.15 -7.16 -46.10
N THR A 715 -68.80 -7.02 -44.81
CA THR A 715 -68.69 -8.08 -43.78
C THR A 715 -67.49 -9.05 -43.76
N THR A 716 -67.17 -9.45 -42.54
CA THR A 716 -66.05 -10.25 -42.02
C THR A 716 -66.12 -11.75 -42.36
N THR A 717 -65.04 -12.36 -42.88
CA THR A 717 -64.47 -13.69 -42.50
C THR A 717 -63.32 -14.08 -43.45
N TYR A 718 -62.38 -14.90 -42.96
CA TYR A 718 -61.45 -15.68 -43.82
C TYR A 718 -62.28 -16.56 -44.77
N SER A 719 -61.91 -16.63 -46.05
CA SER A 719 -62.68 -17.39 -47.05
C SER A 719 -62.44 -18.90 -47.01
N VAL A 720 -61.49 -19.40 -46.21
CA VAL A 720 -61.22 -20.84 -45.97
C VAL A 720 -60.62 -21.04 -44.56
N ALA A 721 -60.96 -22.14 -43.86
CA ALA A 721 -60.31 -22.53 -42.60
C ALA A 721 -58.81 -22.83 -42.82
N PRO A 722 -57.89 -22.38 -41.93
CA PRO A 722 -56.46 -22.64 -42.09
C PRO A 722 -56.17 -24.14 -41.93
N THR A 723 -55.40 -24.70 -42.87
CA THR A 723 -54.93 -26.08 -42.82
C THR A 723 -53.63 -26.14 -42.03
N VAL A 724 -53.51 -27.08 -41.09
CA VAL A 724 -52.26 -27.37 -40.39
C VAL A 724 -51.63 -28.58 -41.06
N THR A 725 -50.44 -28.40 -41.62
CA THR A 725 -49.62 -29.49 -42.15
C THR A 725 -48.52 -29.80 -41.14
N LEU A 726 -48.46 -31.05 -40.70
CA LEU A 726 -47.35 -31.61 -39.93
C LEU A 726 -46.45 -32.38 -40.91
N ALA A 727 -45.16 -32.53 -40.60
CA ALA A 727 -44.24 -33.31 -41.43
C ALA A 727 -44.76 -34.76 -41.67
N ASN A 728 -44.42 -35.35 -42.82
CA ASN A 728 -44.84 -36.70 -43.27
C ASN A 728 -46.36 -36.93 -43.44
N GLY A 729 -47.08 -35.93 -43.97
CA GLY A 729 -48.42 -36.13 -44.54
C GLY A 729 -49.57 -36.18 -43.54
N ALA A 730 -49.30 -35.89 -42.26
CA ALA A 730 -50.36 -35.69 -41.28
C ALA A 730 -51.05 -34.33 -41.52
N THR A 731 -52.39 -34.34 -41.57
CA THR A 731 -53.21 -33.16 -41.84
C THR A 731 -54.20 -32.96 -40.70
N GLY A 732 -54.48 -31.69 -40.36
CA GLY A 732 -55.51 -31.35 -39.40
C GLY A 732 -56.24 -30.06 -39.76
N THR A 733 -57.46 -29.94 -39.27
CA THR A 733 -58.32 -28.76 -39.42
C THR A 733 -58.43 -28.02 -38.10
N ALA A 734 -58.21 -26.70 -38.13
CA ALA A 734 -58.45 -25.84 -36.98
C ALA A 734 -59.96 -25.68 -36.72
N ILE A 735 -60.38 -25.87 -35.46
CA ILE A 735 -61.74 -25.58 -35.00
C ILE A 735 -61.81 -24.09 -34.69
N LEU A 736 -62.76 -23.39 -35.34
CA LEU A 736 -62.97 -21.97 -35.18
C LEU A 736 -64.27 -21.72 -34.40
N SER A 737 -64.21 -20.91 -33.35
CA SER A 737 -65.40 -20.35 -32.67
C SER A 737 -65.20 -18.84 -32.51
N GLY A 738 -66.12 -18.03 -33.04
CA GLY A 738 -66.03 -16.57 -32.95
C GLY A 738 -64.80 -15.93 -33.63
N GLY A 739 -64.17 -16.62 -34.60
CA GLY A 739 -62.95 -16.14 -35.28
C GLY A 739 -61.63 -16.48 -34.57
N LEU A 740 -61.69 -17.28 -33.50
CA LEU A 740 -60.53 -17.78 -32.75
C LEU A 740 -60.34 -19.28 -33.01
N VAL A 741 -59.08 -19.74 -33.08
CA VAL A 741 -58.76 -21.18 -33.12
C VAL A 741 -58.90 -21.74 -31.70
N THR A 742 -59.94 -22.54 -31.47
CA THR A 742 -60.25 -23.12 -30.14
C THR A 742 -59.80 -24.58 -30.00
N GLY A 743 -59.29 -25.17 -31.07
CA GLY A 743 -58.74 -26.53 -31.09
C GLY A 743 -58.22 -26.92 -32.47
N ILE A 744 -57.49 -28.02 -32.56
CA ILE A 744 -57.05 -28.61 -33.84
C ILE A 744 -57.50 -30.08 -33.84
N THR A 745 -58.24 -30.48 -34.87
CA THR A 745 -58.58 -31.89 -35.10
C THR A 745 -57.59 -32.46 -36.11
N ILE A 746 -56.81 -33.48 -35.74
CA ILE A 746 -56.00 -34.23 -36.70
C ILE A 746 -56.95 -35.09 -37.55
N THR A 747 -57.01 -34.81 -38.84
CA THR A 747 -57.88 -35.48 -39.81
C THR A 747 -57.18 -36.63 -40.53
N SER A 748 -55.84 -36.69 -40.52
CA SER A 748 -55.04 -37.84 -40.96
C SER A 748 -53.71 -37.87 -40.21
N SER A 749 -53.31 -39.04 -39.69
CA SER A 749 -52.22 -39.16 -38.71
C SER A 749 -50.81 -39.27 -39.30
N GLY A 750 -50.64 -39.36 -40.63
CA GLY A 750 -49.32 -39.61 -41.25
C GLY A 750 -48.65 -40.91 -40.77
N SER A 751 -47.46 -41.22 -41.28
CA SER A 751 -46.64 -42.37 -40.83
C SER A 751 -45.14 -42.12 -40.99
N GLY A 752 -44.29 -42.90 -40.30
CA GLY A 752 -42.83 -42.90 -40.49
C GLY A 752 -42.06 -41.78 -39.77
N PHE A 753 -42.48 -41.38 -38.57
CA PHE A 753 -41.77 -40.35 -37.80
C PHE A 753 -40.44 -40.89 -37.25
N ILE A 754 -39.33 -40.31 -37.72
CA ILE A 754 -37.96 -40.55 -37.22
C ILE A 754 -37.37 -39.31 -36.52
N ALA A 755 -38.16 -38.24 -36.39
CA ALA A 755 -37.82 -36.99 -35.70
C ALA A 755 -39.11 -36.22 -35.29
N ASN A 756 -38.98 -35.22 -34.40
CA ASN A 756 -40.10 -34.45 -33.86
C ASN A 756 -40.87 -33.67 -34.96
N PRO A 757 -42.21 -33.74 -35.01
CA PRO A 757 -42.99 -33.00 -36.01
C PRO A 757 -43.08 -31.50 -35.69
N SER A 758 -43.03 -30.65 -36.72
CA SER A 758 -43.31 -29.21 -36.65
C SER A 758 -44.63 -28.86 -37.35
N ALA A 759 -45.36 -27.86 -36.85
CA ALA A 759 -46.60 -27.36 -37.44
C ALA A 759 -46.39 -25.95 -38.02
N THR A 760 -46.93 -25.68 -39.21
CA THR A 760 -46.86 -24.35 -39.85
C THR A 760 -48.26 -23.86 -40.23
N PHE A 761 -48.58 -22.59 -39.94
CA PHE A 761 -49.81 -21.90 -40.37
C PHE A 761 -49.50 -21.05 -41.61
N SER A 762 -50.37 -21.04 -42.63
CA SER A 762 -50.19 -20.15 -43.79
C SER A 762 -51.49 -19.49 -44.26
N GLY A 763 -51.44 -18.16 -44.52
CA GLY A 763 -52.42 -17.41 -45.34
C GLY A 763 -52.68 -15.92 -44.99
N GLY A 764 -52.18 -14.99 -45.83
CA GLY A 764 -52.74 -13.63 -46.07
C GLY A 764 -51.74 -12.43 -46.10
N THR A 765 -51.65 -11.67 -47.22
CA THR A 765 -50.81 -10.44 -47.37
C THR A 765 -51.67 -9.19 -47.64
N ILE A 766 -51.32 -8.01 -47.09
CA ILE A 766 -51.97 -6.69 -47.34
C ILE A 766 -51.07 -5.80 -48.24
N ILE A 767 -51.72 -5.02 -49.11
CA ILE A 767 -51.15 -4.00 -50.00
C ILE A 767 -51.34 -2.57 -49.43
N SER A 768 -50.22 -1.86 -49.22
CA SER A 768 -50.03 -0.40 -49.04
C SER A 768 -50.35 0.31 -47.70
N SER A 769 -49.48 1.30 -47.43
CA SER A 769 -49.25 2.25 -46.32
C SER A 769 -50.30 2.46 -45.20
N GLY A 770 -49.87 2.22 -43.95
CA GLY A 770 -50.53 2.62 -42.70
C GLY A 770 -50.53 1.47 -41.69
N THR A 771 -49.90 1.66 -40.52
CA THR A 771 -49.78 0.78 -39.32
C THR A 771 -49.91 -0.74 -39.54
N ALA A 772 -48.82 -1.49 -39.32
CA ALA A 772 -48.82 -2.96 -39.36
C ALA A 772 -49.98 -3.57 -38.55
N PRO A 773 -50.63 -4.67 -39.01
CA PRO A 773 -51.52 -5.45 -38.17
C PRO A 773 -50.74 -5.98 -36.97
N LYS A 774 -51.07 -5.40 -35.82
CA LYS A 774 -50.76 -5.90 -34.50
C LYS A 774 -51.60 -7.17 -34.33
N ALA A 775 -50.97 -8.34 -34.23
CA ALA A 775 -51.52 -9.37 -33.36
C ALA A 775 -51.31 -8.88 -31.93
N THR A 776 -52.17 -7.97 -31.49
CA THR A 776 -52.34 -7.72 -30.07
C THR A 776 -53.13 -8.90 -29.55
N GLY A 777 -52.43 -9.85 -28.93
CA GLY A 777 -53.08 -10.58 -27.85
C GLY A 777 -53.53 -9.51 -26.85
N ASN A 778 -54.83 -9.30 -26.73
CA ASN A 778 -55.30 -8.77 -25.46
C ASN A 778 -54.93 -9.84 -24.41
N SER A 779 -54.57 -9.38 -23.24
CA SER A 779 -54.10 -10.17 -22.11
C SER A 779 -55.22 -11.00 -21.45
N THR A 780 -56.22 -11.50 -22.21
CA THR A 780 -57.40 -12.17 -21.63
C THR A 780 -57.78 -13.52 -22.24
N ASN A 781 -57.27 -13.96 -23.40
CA ASN A 781 -57.85 -15.14 -24.08
C ASN A 781 -56.86 -16.20 -24.65
N PHE A 782 -55.61 -16.29 -24.19
CA PHE A 782 -54.74 -17.43 -24.56
C PHE A 782 -54.67 -18.46 -23.42
N ILE A 783 -55.73 -19.26 -23.27
CA ILE A 783 -55.73 -20.43 -22.39
C ILE A 783 -55.53 -21.66 -23.27
N VAL A 784 -54.39 -22.35 -23.13
CA VAL A 784 -54.27 -23.73 -23.64
C VAL A 784 -54.96 -24.62 -22.62
N VAL A 785 -56.24 -24.94 -22.87
CA VAL A 785 -57.08 -25.73 -21.95
C VAL A 785 -56.70 -27.23 -21.94
N GLY A 786 -55.80 -27.66 -22.83
CA GLY A 786 -55.20 -28.99 -22.81
C GLY A 786 -54.70 -29.44 -24.18
N LEU A 787 -53.66 -30.28 -24.18
CA LEU A 787 -53.28 -31.11 -25.32
C LEU A 787 -53.99 -32.46 -25.16
N ASN A 788 -55.05 -32.70 -25.93
CA ASN A 788 -55.76 -33.98 -25.91
C ASN A 788 -55.20 -34.88 -27.02
N VAL A 789 -54.44 -35.92 -26.66
CA VAL A 789 -53.98 -36.94 -27.60
C VAL A 789 -55.05 -38.03 -27.65
N VAL A 790 -55.95 -37.94 -28.62
CA VAL A 790 -57.17 -38.77 -28.66
C VAL A 790 -57.01 -40.06 -29.46
N ASN A 791 -55.83 -40.35 -30.02
CA ASN A 791 -55.57 -41.62 -30.71
C ASN A 791 -54.06 -41.94 -30.73
N PRO A 792 -53.56 -42.88 -29.91
CA PRO A 792 -52.18 -43.32 -29.99
C PRO A 792 -51.99 -44.27 -31.19
N GLY A 793 -51.03 -43.96 -32.06
CA GLY A 793 -50.46 -44.96 -32.96
C GLY A 793 -49.55 -45.93 -32.20
N SER A 794 -49.33 -47.13 -32.75
CA SER A 794 -48.41 -48.13 -32.22
C SER A 794 -46.96 -47.91 -32.71
N GLY A 795 -45.96 -48.40 -31.95
CA GLY A 795 -44.58 -48.55 -32.42
C GLY A 795 -43.51 -47.64 -31.80
N PHE A 796 -43.77 -46.97 -30.67
CA PHE A 796 -42.74 -46.17 -29.99
C PHE A 796 -41.71 -47.08 -29.29
N THR A 797 -40.50 -47.18 -29.83
CA THR A 797 -39.39 -47.95 -29.24
C THR A 797 -38.58 -47.14 -28.21
N SER A 798 -39.00 -45.91 -27.90
CA SER A 798 -38.37 -45.01 -26.94
C SER A 798 -39.41 -44.10 -26.27
N VAL A 799 -39.15 -43.71 -25.02
CA VAL A 799 -40.07 -42.91 -24.19
C VAL A 799 -40.40 -41.57 -24.88
N PRO A 800 -41.68 -41.24 -25.10
CA PRO A 800 -42.07 -39.92 -25.56
C PRO A 800 -41.90 -38.89 -24.43
N THR A 801 -41.07 -37.87 -24.63
CA THR A 801 -40.87 -36.75 -23.69
C THR A 801 -41.64 -35.51 -24.14
N VAL A 802 -42.34 -34.86 -23.19
CA VAL A 802 -42.92 -33.52 -23.38
C VAL A 802 -41.99 -32.52 -22.70
N THR A 803 -41.29 -31.70 -23.50
CA THR A 803 -40.37 -30.66 -22.99
C THR A 803 -41.02 -29.29 -23.14
N ILE A 804 -41.13 -28.55 -22.03
CA ILE A 804 -41.43 -27.11 -22.04
C ILE A 804 -40.12 -26.40 -21.71
N SER A 805 -39.53 -25.69 -22.67
CA SER A 805 -38.28 -24.93 -22.48
C SER A 805 -38.54 -23.43 -22.66
N SER A 806 -38.06 -22.60 -21.75
CA SER A 806 -37.82 -21.19 -22.07
C SER A 806 -36.59 -21.12 -22.98
N GLY A 807 -36.77 -20.56 -24.18
CA GLY A 807 -35.77 -20.59 -25.25
C GLY A 807 -34.42 -19.96 -24.87
N THR A 808 -33.37 -20.38 -25.58
CA THR A 808 -31.95 -20.05 -25.38
C THR A 808 -31.52 -18.63 -25.83
N GLY A 809 -32.42 -17.65 -25.81
CA GLY A 809 -32.14 -16.28 -26.25
C GLY A 809 -32.00 -15.30 -25.08
N GLY A 810 -30.82 -14.67 -24.95
CA GLY A 810 -30.60 -13.56 -24.02
C GLY A 810 -31.55 -12.39 -24.31
N ALA A 811 -32.07 -11.78 -23.24
CA ALA A 811 -33.03 -10.67 -23.20
C ALA A 811 -34.52 -10.98 -23.45
N ALA A 812 -35.05 -12.04 -22.83
CA ALA A 812 -36.46 -12.08 -22.44
C ALA A 812 -36.58 -11.98 -20.92
N THR A 813 -36.79 -10.76 -20.40
CA THR A 813 -37.33 -10.60 -19.05
C THR A 813 -38.79 -11.04 -19.08
N ALA A 814 -39.09 -12.22 -18.57
CA ALA A 814 -40.45 -12.56 -18.18
C ALA A 814 -40.73 -11.89 -16.82
N THR A 815 -41.07 -10.60 -16.82
CA THR A 815 -41.73 -9.99 -15.66
C THR A 815 -43.10 -10.64 -15.53
N GLY A 816 -43.32 -11.34 -14.42
CA GLY A 816 -44.58 -12.03 -14.16
C GLY A 816 -45.78 -11.08 -14.23
N ASN A 817 -46.85 -11.57 -14.84
CA ASN A 817 -48.20 -11.19 -14.46
C ASN A 817 -49.01 -12.46 -14.15
N ASP A 818 -48.84 -12.97 -12.93
CA ASP A 818 -49.79 -13.76 -12.12
C ASP A 818 -50.76 -14.78 -12.74
N ASN A 819 -50.59 -15.27 -13.98
CA ASN A 819 -51.57 -16.22 -14.53
C ASN A 819 -51.10 -17.13 -15.68
N PHE A 820 -49.86 -17.61 -15.66
CA PHE A 820 -49.53 -18.82 -16.42
C PHE A 820 -49.89 -20.06 -15.59
N ALA A 821 -51.19 -20.37 -15.50
CA ALA A 821 -51.67 -21.58 -14.82
C ALA A 821 -51.70 -22.76 -15.82
N LEU A 822 -50.74 -23.68 -15.72
CA LEU A 822 -50.89 -25.03 -16.29
C LEU A 822 -51.86 -25.80 -15.40
N ASN A 823 -53.16 -25.79 -15.73
CA ASN A 823 -54.20 -26.35 -14.86
C ASN A 823 -54.30 -27.89 -14.88
N GLY A 824 -53.36 -28.58 -15.54
CA GLY A 824 -53.22 -30.03 -15.52
C GLY A 824 -52.68 -30.62 -16.83
N LEU A 825 -51.77 -31.58 -16.73
CA LEU A 825 -51.46 -32.54 -17.79
C LEU A 825 -52.07 -33.87 -17.38
N ALA A 826 -53.10 -34.34 -18.09
CA ALA A 826 -53.75 -35.61 -17.81
C ALA A 826 -53.54 -36.57 -18.98
N ILE A 827 -52.76 -37.63 -18.76
CA ILE A 827 -52.80 -38.82 -19.60
C ILE A 827 -53.98 -39.64 -19.10
N THR A 828 -55.11 -39.58 -19.82
CA THR A 828 -56.39 -40.12 -19.32
C THR A 828 -56.61 -41.58 -19.69
N GLU A 829 -55.81 -42.17 -20.59
CA GLU A 829 -55.78 -43.62 -20.81
C GLU A 829 -54.36 -44.15 -21.05
N ASN A 830 -54.00 -45.22 -20.34
CA ASN A 830 -52.77 -45.95 -20.56
C ASN A 830 -52.87 -46.75 -21.86
N GLY A 831 -52.00 -46.47 -22.83
CA GLY A 831 -51.72 -47.44 -23.89
C GLY A 831 -51.07 -48.70 -23.30
N ALA A 832 -51.30 -49.87 -23.91
CA ALA A 832 -50.60 -51.09 -23.56
C ALA A 832 -49.12 -51.04 -24.01
N ASP A 833 -48.25 -51.78 -23.29
CA ASP A 833 -46.81 -52.03 -23.57
C ASP A 833 -45.79 -50.92 -23.23
N TYR A 834 -46.11 -50.00 -22.32
CA TYR A 834 -45.08 -49.16 -21.69
C TYR A 834 -44.32 -49.92 -20.59
N ALA A 835 -42.99 -50.03 -20.69
CA ALA A 835 -42.15 -50.60 -19.63
C ALA A 835 -42.01 -49.68 -18.40
N SER A 836 -42.34 -48.39 -18.52
CA SER A 836 -42.42 -47.38 -17.46
C SER A 836 -43.26 -46.18 -17.92
N ALA A 837 -43.77 -45.37 -16.98
CA ALA A 837 -44.64 -44.23 -17.29
C ALA A 837 -43.92 -43.13 -18.10
N PRO A 838 -44.62 -42.39 -18.99
CA PRO A 838 -44.04 -41.24 -19.70
C PRO A 838 -43.59 -40.14 -18.73
N ALA A 839 -42.36 -39.64 -18.88
CA ALA A 839 -41.80 -38.59 -18.02
C ALA A 839 -42.19 -37.17 -18.50
N VAL A 840 -42.63 -36.32 -17.57
CA VAL A 840 -42.79 -34.87 -17.77
C VAL A 840 -41.56 -34.18 -17.19
N THR A 841 -40.80 -33.46 -18.01
CA THR A 841 -39.57 -32.78 -17.57
C THR A 841 -39.78 -31.26 -17.56
N LEU A 842 -39.63 -30.65 -16.38
CA LEU A 842 -39.50 -29.21 -16.19
C LEU A 842 -38.01 -28.86 -16.03
N SER A 843 -37.41 -28.17 -17.00
CA SER A 843 -35.99 -27.80 -16.95
C SER A 843 -35.81 -26.28 -17.03
N GLY A 844 -35.05 -25.70 -16.09
CA GLY A 844 -34.53 -24.34 -16.19
C GLY A 844 -33.29 -24.28 -17.10
N GLY A 845 -33.14 -23.20 -17.86
CA GLY A 845 -31.87 -22.85 -18.52
C GLY A 845 -30.82 -22.36 -17.52
N ALA A 846 -29.71 -21.76 -17.98
CA ALA A 846 -28.56 -21.34 -17.14
C ALA A 846 -28.82 -20.23 -16.08
N GLY A 847 -30.08 -19.88 -15.80
CA GLY A 847 -30.49 -18.97 -14.73
C GLY A 847 -31.62 -19.56 -13.89
N THR A 848 -31.73 -19.14 -12.64
CA THR A 848 -32.69 -19.67 -11.67
C THR A 848 -34.14 -19.48 -12.14
N ALA A 849 -34.88 -20.56 -12.35
CA ALA A 849 -36.31 -20.54 -12.66
C ALA A 849 -37.13 -20.74 -11.37
N THR A 850 -37.96 -19.76 -10.99
CA THR A 850 -38.93 -19.92 -9.89
C THR A 850 -40.26 -20.42 -10.44
N ALA A 851 -40.67 -21.63 -10.06
CA ALA A 851 -41.95 -22.20 -10.44
C ALA A 851 -43.04 -21.71 -9.47
N ASN A 852 -43.79 -20.67 -9.87
CA ASN A 852 -44.97 -20.15 -9.14
C ASN A 852 -46.18 -21.10 -9.29
N LEU A 853 -45.99 -22.36 -8.89
CA LEU A 853 -47.03 -23.39 -8.90
C LEU A 853 -47.87 -23.25 -7.62
N THR A 854 -49.18 -23.38 -7.71
CA THR A 854 -50.07 -23.31 -6.53
C THR A 854 -50.20 -24.67 -5.83
N THR A 855 -50.12 -25.77 -6.58
CA THR A 855 -50.14 -27.15 -6.09
C THR A 855 -49.36 -28.06 -7.03
N VAL A 856 -48.61 -29.05 -6.49
CA VAL A 856 -47.94 -30.10 -7.28
C VAL A 856 -48.39 -31.45 -6.72
N ASN A 857 -48.88 -32.35 -7.58
CA ASN A 857 -49.32 -33.70 -7.18
C ASN A 857 -48.61 -34.78 -8.01
N LEU A 858 -47.83 -35.64 -7.36
CA LEU A 858 -47.12 -36.77 -7.94
C LEU A 858 -48.06 -37.99 -7.99
N ALA A 859 -48.88 -38.05 -9.04
CA ALA A 859 -49.76 -39.19 -9.28
C ALA A 859 -48.99 -40.48 -9.66
N SER A 860 -47.76 -40.34 -10.15
CA SER A 860 -46.81 -41.41 -10.49
C SER A 860 -45.38 -40.93 -10.27
N ASP A 861 -44.42 -41.85 -10.32
CA ASP A 861 -42.99 -41.52 -10.24
C ASP A 861 -42.62 -40.45 -11.27
N SER A 862 -41.91 -39.44 -10.81
CA SER A 862 -41.63 -38.21 -11.56
C SER A 862 -40.17 -37.80 -11.40
N SER A 863 -39.63 -37.08 -12.38
CA SER A 863 -38.28 -36.52 -12.30
C SER A 863 -38.31 -35.00 -12.36
N VAL A 864 -37.34 -34.35 -11.72
CA VAL A 864 -37.24 -32.89 -11.61
C VAL A 864 -35.79 -32.44 -11.75
N GLY A 865 -35.53 -31.34 -12.48
CA GLY A 865 -34.19 -30.75 -12.63
C GLY A 865 -33.70 -30.61 -14.08
N GLY A 866 -32.49 -30.10 -14.25
CA GLY A 866 -31.87 -29.77 -15.54
C GLY A 866 -30.45 -29.21 -15.36
N SER A 867 -29.91 -28.52 -16.37
CA SER A 867 -28.56 -27.91 -16.29
C SER A 867 -28.50 -26.60 -15.49
N GLY A 868 -29.64 -26.00 -15.16
CA GLY A 868 -29.70 -24.81 -14.30
C GLY A 868 -30.66 -24.95 -13.13
N ASP A 869 -30.68 -23.92 -12.29
CA ASP A 869 -31.35 -23.97 -10.99
C ASP A 869 -32.87 -23.81 -11.10
N LEU A 870 -33.60 -24.53 -10.26
CA LEU A 870 -35.06 -24.58 -10.19
C LEU A 870 -35.53 -24.42 -8.75
N ARG A 871 -36.42 -23.47 -8.48
CA ARG A 871 -37.05 -23.31 -7.17
C ARG A 871 -38.54 -23.67 -7.24
N ILE A 872 -39.00 -24.50 -6.31
CA ILE A 872 -40.40 -24.91 -6.15
C ILE A 872 -40.89 -24.50 -4.76
N ASP A 873 -41.75 -23.48 -4.72
CA ASP A 873 -42.38 -22.98 -3.49
C ASP A 873 -43.69 -23.69 -3.14
N ALA A 874 -44.30 -24.36 -4.11
CA ALA A 874 -45.54 -25.11 -3.92
C ALA A 874 -45.36 -26.34 -3.02
N VAL A 875 -46.44 -26.77 -2.35
CA VAL A 875 -46.50 -28.09 -1.73
C VAL A 875 -46.57 -29.18 -2.82
N ILE A 876 -45.60 -30.09 -2.82
CA ILE A 876 -45.58 -31.34 -3.59
C ILE A 876 -46.27 -32.42 -2.75
N SER A 877 -47.31 -33.02 -3.29
CA SER A 877 -48.19 -34.03 -2.66
C SER A 877 -48.31 -35.28 -3.55
N GLY A 878 -48.97 -36.35 -3.10
CA GLY A 878 -49.21 -37.56 -3.93
C GLY A 878 -48.39 -38.80 -3.53
N ALA A 879 -48.58 -39.91 -4.24
CA ALA A 879 -47.98 -41.20 -3.88
C ALA A 879 -46.69 -41.55 -4.64
N GLY A 880 -46.41 -40.87 -5.77
CA GLY A 880 -45.26 -41.15 -6.63
C GLY A 880 -43.92 -40.73 -6.04
N ALA A 881 -42.85 -41.39 -6.49
CA ALA A 881 -41.47 -41.05 -6.16
C ALA A 881 -41.00 -39.78 -6.92
N LEU A 882 -40.00 -39.08 -6.35
CA LEU A 882 -39.39 -37.90 -6.95
C LEU A 882 -37.90 -38.13 -7.22
N THR A 883 -37.47 -38.08 -8.48
CA THR A 883 -36.05 -38.23 -8.86
C THR A 883 -35.45 -36.89 -9.30
N LYS A 884 -34.46 -36.37 -8.56
CA LYS A 884 -33.67 -35.21 -8.95
C LYS A 884 -32.59 -35.61 -9.97
N VAL A 885 -32.65 -34.98 -11.15
CA VAL A 885 -31.74 -35.19 -12.29
C VAL A 885 -31.06 -33.89 -12.74
N GLY A 886 -29.98 -34.00 -13.53
CA GLY A 886 -29.27 -32.86 -14.12
C GLY A 886 -28.38 -32.09 -13.13
N ALA A 887 -27.42 -31.33 -13.66
CA ALA A 887 -26.35 -30.70 -12.88
C ALA A 887 -26.78 -29.50 -11.99
N GLY A 888 -27.91 -28.85 -12.28
CA GLY A 888 -28.38 -27.67 -11.54
C GLY A 888 -28.97 -27.97 -10.16
N THR A 889 -29.25 -26.91 -9.39
CA THR A 889 -29.84 -26.98 -8.04
C THR A 889 -31.36 -26.95 -8.11
N THR A 890 -32.04 -27.96 -7.57
CA THR A 890 -33.49 -27.91 -7.31
C THR A 890 -33.73 -27.58 -5.84
N THR A 891 -34.31 -26.42 -5.55
CA THR A 891 -34.71 -26.01 -4.19
C THR A 891 -36.19 -26.24 -3.97
N VAL A 892 -36.55 -27.00 -2.93
CA VAL A 892 -37.94 -27.22 -2.50
C VAL A 892 -38.17 -26.56 -1.14
N THR A 893 -39.06 -25.57 -1.09
CA THR A 893 -39.35 -24.78 0.13
C THR A 893 -40.74 -25.03 0.70
N GLY A 894 -41.63 -25.66 -0.07
CA GLY A 894 -42.94 -26.06 0.41
C GLY A 894 -42.90 -27.13 1.51
N ASN A 895 -43.97 -27.22 2.30
CA ASN A 895 -44.17 -28.30 3.25
C ASN A 895 -44.66 -29.56 2.51
N ASN A 896 -43.76 -30.26 1.83
CA ASN A 896 -44.12 -31.37 0.96
C ASN A 896 -44.71 -32.56 1.73
N THR A 897 -45.68 -33.26 1.11
CA THR A 897 -46.47 -34.34 1.71
C THR A 897 -46.56 -35.59 0.83
N TYR A 898 -45.80 -35.65 -0.27
CA TYR A 898 -45.75 -36.86 -1.09
C TYR A 898 -45.12 -38.04 -0.31
N THR A 899 -45.63 -39.25 -0.53
CA THR A 899 -45.25 -40.43 0.26
C THR A 899 -44.22 -41.33 -0.42
N GLY A 900 -44.01 -41.16 -1.74
CA GLY A 900 -42.98 -41.88 -2.48
C GLY A 900 -41.56 -41.48 -2.07
N THR A 901 -40.57 -42.32 -2.41
CA THR A 901 -39.16 -42.04 -2.11
C THR A 901 -38.64 -40.86 -2.93
N THR A 902 -37.62 -40.19 -2.41
CA THR A 902 -36.88 -39.15 -3.15
C THR A 902 -35.51 -39.68 -3.52
N ILE A 903 -35.12 -39.60 -4.79
CA ILE A 903 -33.81 -40.04 -5.26
C ILE A 903 -33.05 -38.81 -5.80
N VAL A 904 -31.82 -38.58 -5.33
CA VAL A 904 -30.92 -37.58 -5.91
C VAL A 904 -29.90 -38.32 -6.77
N SER A 905 -30.08 -38.25 -8.09
CA SER A 905 -29.24 -38.94 -9.07
C SER A 905 -28.09 -38.06 -9.55
N GLU A 906 -28.28 -36.76 -9.71
CA GLU A 906 -27.26 -35.78 -10.14
C GLU A 906 -27.58 -34.37 -9.63
N GLY A 907 -26.54 -33.53 -9.46
CA GLY A 907 -26.67 -32.13 -9.05
C GLY A 907 -27.21 -31.97 -7.62
N VAL A 908 -27.74 -30.79 -7.29
CA VAL A 908 -28.10 -30.46 -5.90
C VAL A 908 -29.62 -30.54 -5.69
N LEU A 909 -30.08 -31.29 -4.69
CA LEU A 909 -31.42 -31.13 -4.12
C LEU A 909 -31.30 -30.35 -2.82
N GLN A 910 -31.80 -29.12 -2.78
CA GLN A 910 -31.87 -28.32 -1.57
C GLN A 910 -33.25 -28.45 -0.92
N VAL A 911 -33.32 -29.05 0.27
CA VAL A 911 -34.55 -29.14 1.06
C VAL A 911 -34.60 -27.98 2.03
N GLY A 912 -35.57 -27.11 1.79
CA GLY A 912 -35.79 -25.92 2.57
C GLY A 912 -34.85 -24.77 2.24
N MET A 913 -35.19 -23.60 2.78
CA MET A 913 -34.39 -22.38 2.72
C MET A 913 -34.64 -21.56 3.98
N SER A 914 -33.58 -21.01 4.56
CA SER A 914 -33.61 -20.19 5.76
C SER A 914 -34.35 -20.83 6.96
N GLY A 915 -34.23 -22.16 7.12
CA GLY A 915 -34.83 -22.91 8.23
C GLY A 915 -36.25 -23.43 7.99
N TYR A 916 -36.82 -23.22 6.79
CA TYR A 916 -38.20 -23.57 6.47
C TYR A 916 -38.30 -24.54 5.29
N GLY A 917 -39.30 -25.41 5.30
CA GLY A 917 -39.60 -26.38 4.23
C GLY A 917 -39.22 -27.82 4.59
N GLN A 918 -39.84 -28.80 3.94
CA GLN A 918 -39.62 -30.21 4.24
C GLN A 918 -39.68 -31.10 2.99
N SER A 919 -39.05 -32.27 3.02
CA SER A 919 -39.20 -33.31 1.98
C SER A 919 -40.58 -34.00 2.08
N GLY A 920 -40.88 -34.88 1.13
CA GLY A 920 -41.94 -35.88 1.31
C GLY A 920 -41.67 -36.80 2.52
N THR A 921 -42.66 -37.60 2.91
CA THR A 921 -42.57 -38.52 4.05
C THR A 921 -41.82 -39.82 3.74
N GLY A 922 -41.52 -40.08 2.46
CA GLY A 922 -40.67 -41.20 2.04
C GLY A 922 -39.19 -40.89 2.20
N ASP A 923 -38.37 -41.94 2.21
CA ASP A 923 -36.92 -41.84 2.38
C ASP A 923 -36.25 -41.05 1.24
N VAL A 924 -35.15 -40.36 1.58
CA VAL A 924 -34.32 -39.62 0.63
C VAL A 924 -33.03 -40.40 0.40
N THR A 925 -32.78 -40.82 -0.85
CA THR A 925 -31.58 -41.58 -1.23
C THR A 925 -30.70 -40.76 -2.18
N VAL A 926 -29.44 -40.55 -1.83
CA VAL A 926 -28.43 -39.90 -2.68
C VAL A 926 -27.58 -40.97 -3.35
N ASN A 927 -27.78 -41.16 -4.65
CA ASN A 927 -27.24 -42.29 -5.41
C ASN A 927 -26.55 -41.87 -6.72
N GLY A 928 -25.78 -40.78 -6.66
CA GLY A 928 -24.94 -40.34 -7.77
C GLY A 928 -23.68 -39.63 -7.27
N SER A 929 -22.58 -39.76 -8.02
CA SER A 929 -21.25 -39.25 -7.64
C SER A 929 -21.17 -37.72 -7.53
N SER A 930 -22.00 -37.00 -8.27
CA SER A 930 -22.13 -35.54 -8.22
C SER A 930 -23.38 -35.08 -7.48
N ALA A 931 -24.14 -36.00 -6.89
CA ALA A 931 -25.39 -35.70 -6.22
C ALA A 931 -25.13 -35.10 -4.83
N VAL A 932 -25.79 -33.97 -4.56
CA VAL A 932 -25.70 -33.26 -3.27
C VAL A 932 -27.09 -33.13 -2.67
N LEU A 933 -27.23 -33.52 -1.40
CA LEU A 933 -28.39 -33.17 -0.59
C LEU A 933 -28.02 -31.96 0.28
N ALA A 934 -28.72 -30.84 0.12
CA ALA A 934 -28.42 -29.60 0.81
C ALA A 934 -29.66 -29.00 1.49
N GLY A 935 -29.47 -27.87 2.18
CA GLY A 935 -30.55 -27.03 2.69
C GLY A 935 -30.61 -26.93 4.21
N THR A 936 -31.61 -26.19 4.67
CA THR A 936 -31.85 -25.87 6.08
C THR A 936 -33.20 -26.37 6.60
N GLY A 937 -33.87 -27.23 5.82
CA GLY A 937 -35.21 -27.75 6.11
C GLY A 937 -35.22 -29.10 6.82
N ASN A 938 -36.38 -29.78 6.73
CA ASN A 938 -36.62 -31.07 7.36
C ASN A 938 -36.76 -32.20 6.32
N ILE A 939 -35.89 -33.20 6.39
CA ILE A 939 -36.10 -34.49 5.76
C ILE A 939 -37.03 -35.29 6.66
N GLN A 940 -38.24 -35.57 6.19
CA GLN A 940 -39.24 -36.26 7.03
C GLN A 940 -39.02 -37.77 7.11
N GLY A 941 -38.52 -38.38 6.04
CA GLY A 941 -38.08 -39.78 6.03
C GLY A 941 -36.64 -39.95 6.51
N SER A 942 -36.06 -41.13 6.30
CA SER A 942 -34.65 -41.37 6.55
C SER A 942 -33.80 -40.94 5.35
N ALA A 943 -32.63 -40.36 5.61
CA ALA A 943 -31.67 -39.97 4.57
C ALA A 943 -30.60 -41.05 4.40
N SER A 944 -30.35 -41.50 3.17
CA SER A 944 -29.34 -42.52 2.84
C SER A 944 -28.39 -42.01 1.77
N ILE A 945 -27.09 -42.00 2.06
CA ILE A 945 -26.04 -41.51 1.16
C ILE A 945 -25.21 -42.71 0.69
N ILE A 946 -25.32 -43.03 -0.60
CA ILE A 946 -24.69 -44.21 -1.24
C ILE A 946 -23.52 -43.79 -2.15
N LEU A 947 -23.68 -42.74 -2.95
CA LEU A 947 -22.65 -42.32 -3.93
C LEU A 947 -22.35 -40.81 -3.93
N GLY A 948 -23.05 -39.99 -3.15
CA GLY A 948 -22.91 -38.52 -3.16
C GLY A 948 -22.60 -37.91 -1.79
N THR A 949 -22.96 -36.64 -1.59
CA THR A 949 -22.58 -35.84 -0.39
C THR A 949 -23.80 -35.14 0.22
N VAL A 950 -23.83 -35.00 1.55
CA VAL A 950 -24.73 -34.06 2.24
C VAL A 950 -23.98 -32.77 2.60
N LYS A 951 -24.59 -31.62 2.31
CA LYS A 951 -24.06 -30.28 2.57
C LYS A 951 -25.13 -29.39 3.21
N PRO A 952 -25.26 -29.37 4.54
CA PRO A 952 -26.22 -28.50 5.21
C PRO A 952 -26.04 -27.04 4.79
N GLY A 953 -27.12 -26.28 4.84
CA GLY A 953 -27.10 -24.86 4.49
C GLY A 953 -27.70 -24.49 3.13
N ASP A 954 -27.99 -23.21 2.98
CA ASP A 954 -28.63 -22.65 1.78
C ASP A 954 -27.63 -22.48 0.62
N SER A 955 -28.14 -22.12 -0.56
CA SER A 955 -27.35 -21.96 -1.80
C SER A 955 -26.57 -23.21 -2.18
N GLY A 956 -27.22 -24.37 -2.05
CA GLY A 956 -26.62 -25.68 -2.33
C GLY A 956 -25.56 -26.14 -1.32
N GLY A 957 -25.61 -25.62 -0.08
CA GLY A 957 -24.67 -25.95 0.99
C GLY A 957 -23.44 -25.03 1.03
N ALA A 958 -23.56 -23.82 0.46
CA ALA A 958 -22.48 -22.84 0.43
C ALA A 958 -22.47 -21.91 1.65
N SER A 959 -23.55 -21.84 2.42
CA SER A 959 -23.69 -21.08 3.67
C SER A 959 -23.82 -22.03 4.85
N THR A 960 -23.43 -21.64 6.07
CA THR A 960 -23.66 -22.48 7.26
C THR A 960 -25.15 -22.63 7.58
N GLY A 961 -25.61 -23.83 7.96
CA GLY A 961 -27.00 -24.04 8.39
C GLY A 961 -27.30 -25.41 9.01
N THR A 962 -28.55 -25.58 9.47
CA THR A 962 -29.01 -26.82 10.12
C THR A 962 -29.96 -27.59 9.22
N LEU A 963 -29.64 -28.85 8.90
CA LEU A 963 -30.52 -29.79 8.18
C LEU A 963 -31.04 -30.85 9.15
N ASN A 964 -32.35 -31.09 9.18
CA ASN A 964 -32.96 -32.07 10.08
C ASN A 964 -33.33 -33.35 9.33
N THR A 965 -33.15 -34.52 9.92
CA THR A 965 -33.57 -35.83 9.36
C THR A 965 -34.04 -36.79 10.46
N HIS A 966 -34.74 -37.86 10.07
CA HIS A 966 -35.04 -38.95 10.99
C HIS A 966 -33.81 -39.82 11.24
N ASP A 967 -33.53 -40.83 10.41
CA ASP A 967 -32.23 -41.49 10.40
C ASP A 967 -31.30 -40.85 9.37
N LEU A 968 -29.99 -41.04 9.56
CA LEU A 968 -28.96 -40.72 8.58
C LEU A 968 -28.05 -41.93 8.36
N ASN A 969 -28.08 -42.49 7.16
CA ASN A 969 -27.35 -43.68 6.79
C ASN A 969 -26.26 -43.36 5.77
N PHE A 970 -25.01 -43.28 6.21
CA PHE A 970 -23.86 -43.24 5.33
C PHE A 970 -23.42 -44.67 5.00
N VAL A 971 -23.81 -45.14 3.82
CA VAL A 971 -23.54 -46.51 3.34
C VAL A 971 -22.88 -46.53 1.96
N PRO A 972 -21.81 -45.73 1.74
CA PRO A 972 -21.12 -45.77 0.47
C PRO A 972 -20.44 -47.11 0.22
N VAL A 973 -20.36 -47.49 -1.06
CA VAL A 973 -19.74 -48.76 -1.50
C VAL A 973 -18.27 -48.60 -1.92
N SER A 974 -17.76 -47.36 -1.90
CA SER A 974 -16.37 -46.99 -2.14
C SER A 974 -16.06 -45.70 -1.39
N THR A 975 -14.80 -45.46 -1.04
CA THR A 975 -14.38 -44.26 -0.30
C THR A 975 -14.88 -42.98 -0.98
N THR A 976 -15.74 -42.23 -0.31
CA THR A 976 -16.32 -40.99 -0.83
C THR A 976 -16.56 -39.99 0.30
N THR A 977 -16.52 -38.70 -0.02
CA THR A 977 -16.93 -37.64 0.91
C THR A 977 -18.44 -37.66 1.03
N VAL A 978 -18.95 -38.27 2.09
CA VAL A 978 -20.39 -38.42 2.32
C VAL A 978 -21.01 -37.19 2.96
N ALA A 979 -20.21 -36.36 3.65
CA ALA A 979 -20.63 -35.09 4.22
C ALA A 979 -19.52 -34.05 4.06
N GLU A 980 -19.91 -32.84 3.67
CA GLU A 980 -19.04 -31.66 3.68
C GLU A 980 -19.71 -30.58 4.52
N LEU A 981 -19.08 -30.22 5.63
CA LEU A 981 -19.66 -29.40 6.69
C LEU A 981 -18.81 -28.15 6.86
N GLN A 982 -19.43 -26.98 6.86
CA GLN A 982 -18.74 -25.70 6.99
C GLN A 982 -18.64 -25.26 8.45
N ILE A 983 -17.50 -24.66 8.80
CA ILE A 983 -17.36 -23.85 10.00
C ILE A 983 -16.89 -22.45 9.59
N THR A 984 -17.45 -21.42 10.22
CA THR A 984 -17.13 -20.02 9.91
C THR A 984 -17.08 -19.17 11.18
N GLY A 985 -16.51 -17.98 11.06
CA GLY A 985 -16.52 -16.97 12.10
C GLY A 985 -15.20 -16.82 12.84
N THR A 986 -15.20 -15.92 13.82
CA THR A 986 -14.04 -15.58 14.64
C THR A 986 -14.33 -15.91 16.10
N ALA A 987 -13.33 -16.50 16.78
CA ALA A 987 -13.39 -16.91 18.16
C ALA A 987 -14.07 -15.89 19.09
N GLY A 988 -15.07 -16.36 19.84
CA GLY A 988 -15.80 -15.57 20.84
C GLY A 988 -16.74 -14.48 20.30
N VAL A 989 -16.94 -14.37 18.98
CA VAL A 989 -17.82 -13.36 18.37
C VAL A 989 -19.04 -13.98 17.68
N ASN A 990 -18.82 -14.72 16.59
CA ASN A 990 -19.90 -15.25 15.73
C ASN A 990 -19.49 -16.62 15.15
N LEU A 991 -19.17 -17.60 16.01
CA LEU A 991 -18.91 -18.96 15.54
C LEU A 991 -20.20 -19.56 14.99
N ALA A 992 -20.15 -20.04 13.75
CA ALA A 992 -21.26 -20.74 13.11
C ALA A 992 -20.74 -22.02 12.44
N ALA A 993 -21.58 -23.04 12.43
CA ALA A 993 -21.25 -24.31 11.81
C ALA A 993 -22.48 -24.94 11.17
N ASP A 994 -22.23 -25.80 10.19
CA ASP A 994 -23.21 -26.74 9.72
C ASP A 994 -23.57 -27.74 10.79
N VAL A 995 -24.86 -28.03 10.89
CA VAL A 995 -25.39 -29.02 11.83
C VAL A 995 -26.31 -29.96 11.07
N ILE A 996 -26.10 -31.27 11.20
CA ILE A 996 -27.11 -32.27 10.84
C ILE A 996 -27.74 -32.80 12.11
N ASN A 997 -29.02 -32.49 12.29
CA ASN A 997 -29.80 -32.95 13.42
C ASN A 997 -30.56 -34.23 13.04
N ILE A 998 -30.29 -35.31 13.76
CA ILE A 998 -30.71 -36.67 13.45
C ILE A 998 -31.58 -37.15 14.62
N THR A 999 -32.90 -37.14 14.43
CA THR A 999 -33.82 -37.53 15.50
C THR A 999 -33.85 -39.05 15.76
N GLY A 1000 -33.26 -39.83 14.85
CA GLY A 1000 -33.13 -41.29 14.89
C GLY A 1000 -31.67 -41.75 14.88
N ASN A 1001 -31.39 -42.82 14.14
CA ASN A 1001 -30.10 -43.51 14.13
C ASN A 1001 -29.10 -42.88 13.14
N LEU A 1002 -27.81 -43.00 13.45
CA LEU A 1002 -26.70 -42.62 12.58
C LEU A 1002 -25.91 -43.87 12.18
N THR A 1003 -25.76 -44.13 10.88
CA THR A 1003 -24.90 -45.21 10.37
C THR A 1003 -23.70 -44.64 9.63
N LEU A 1004 -22.49 -45.12 9.93
CA LEU A 1004 -21.22 -44.77 9.30
C LEU A 1004 -20.42 -46.03 8.97
N ASN A 1005 -19.89 -46.15 7.75
CA ASN A 1005 -19.01 -47.27 7.36
C ASN A 1005 -17.58 -46.83 7.00
N SER A 1006 -16.68 -47.79 6.78
CA SER A 1006 -15.26 -47.55 6.45
C SER A 1006 -15.00 -46.74 5.18
N PHE A 1007 -16.00 -46.62 4.30
CA PHE A 1007 -15.94 -45.86 3.06
C PHE A 1007 -16.47 -44.42 3.21
N SER A 1008 -17.00 -44.06 4.38
CA SER A 1008 -17.59 -42.75 4.63
C SER A 1008 -16.51 -41.75 5.04
N ASN A 1009 -16.23 -40.73 4.23
CA ASN A 1009 -15.37 -39.61 4.64
C ASN A 1009 -16.22 -38.38 4.98
N ILE A 1010 -15.92 -37.72 6.09
CA ILE A 1010 -16.53 -36.45 6.49
C ILE A 1010 -15.47 -35.36 6.37
N LEU A 1011 -15.75 -34.34 5.57
CA LEU A 1011 -14.89 -33.18 5.39
C LEU A 1011 -15.47 -31.98 6.15
N VAL A 1012 -14.66 -31.33 6.98
CA VAL A 1012 -15.01 -30.05 7.60
C VAL A 1012 -14.24 -28.92 6.92
N ASN A 1013 -14.96 -28.07 6.21
CA ASN A 1013 -14.40 -26.92 5.52
C ASN A 1013 -14.29 -25.70 6.45
N GLY A 1014 -13.07 -25.23 6.69
CA GLY A 1014 -12.78 -24.06 7.51
C GLY A 1014 -12.57 -22.76 6.74
N THR A 1015 -12.93 -22.68 5.45
CA THR A 1015 -12.83 -21.44 4.67
C THR A 1015 -13.72 -20.35 5.31
N GLY A 1016 -13.11 -19.30 5.86
CA GLY A 1016 -13.82 -18.24 6.58
C GLY A 1016 -13.89 -18.42 8.11
N TYR A 1017 -13.23 -19.44 8.67
CA TYR A 1017 -13.06 -19.62 10.11
C TYR A 1017 -11.66 -19.18 10.56
N THR A 1018 -11.61 -18.40 11.65
CA THR A 1018 -10.36 -18.03 12.33
C THR A 1018 -10.27 -18.78 13.65
N ALA A 1019 -9.39 -19.77 13.71
CA ALA A 1019 -9.23 -20.66 14.85
C ALA A 1019 -8.68 -19.96 16.10
N ALA A 1020 -9.25 -20.25 17.27
CA ALA A 1020 -8.63 -19.98 18.55
C ALA A 1020 -8.82 -21.13 19.55
N VAL A 1021 -7.92 -21.19 20.54
CA VAL A 1021 -8.03 -22.14 21.65
C VAL A 1021 -9.32 -21.87 22.44
N GLY A 1022 -10.12 -22.92 22.64
CA GLY A 1022 -11.40 -22.90 23.33
C GLY A 1022 -12.61 -22.96 22.40
N ASP A 1023 -12.43 -22.74 21.09
CA ASP A 1023 -13.52 -22.83 20.12
C ASP A 1023 -14.05 -24.27 20.05
N SER A 1024 -15.37 -24.43 20.02
CA SER A 1024 -16.05 -25.74 20.06
C SER A 1024 -17.23 -25.77 19.09
N PHE A 1025 -17.38 -26.88 18.37
CA PHE A 1025 -18.44 -27.07 17.38
C PHE A 1025 -19.09 -28.45 17.54
N THR A 1026 -20.40 -28.49 17.27
CA THR A 1026 -21.19 -29.72 17.13
C THR A 1026 -21.67 -29.80 15.69
N LEU A 1027 -21.29 -30.85 14.96
CA LEU A 1027 -21.61 -30.96 13.52
C LEU A 1027 -22.66 -32.02 13.19
N LEU A 1028 -22.65 -33.13 13.93
CA LEU A 1028 -23.67 -34.18 13.86
C LEU A 1028 -24.26 -34.34 15.25
N ASP A 1029 -25.58 -34.26 15.37
CA ASP A 1029 -26.30 -34.42 16.63
C ASP A 1029 -27.35 -35.53 16.43
N TRP A 1030 -27.28 -36.62 17.20
CA TRP A 1030 -28.18 -37.75 17.05
C TRP A 1030 -28.78 -38.22 18.39
N SER A 1031 -30.08 -38.53 18.37
CA SER A 1031 -30.77 -39.06 19.56
C SER A 1031 -30.97 -40.57 19.58
N GLY A 1032 -30.72 -41.27 18.46
CA GLY A 1032 -30.84 -42.73 18.34
C GLY A 1032 -29.52 -43.50 18.55
N VAL A 1033 -29.45 -44.71 17.98
CA VAL A 1033 -28.24 -45.55 18.04
C VAL A 1033 -27.28 -45.17 16.93
N ILE A 1034 -25.99 -45.07 17.26
CA ILE A 1034 -24.93 -44.97 16.26
C ILE A 1034 -24.41 -46.37 15.89
N THR A 1035 -24.37 -46.66 14.59
CA THR A 1035 -23.78 -47.88 14.02
C THR A 1035 -22.52 -47.51 13.26
N VAL A 1036 -21.36 -47.99 13.73
CA VAL A 1036 -20.05 -47.72 13.10
C VAL A 1036 -19.45 -49.02 12.59
N ASP A 1037 -19.28 -49.13 11.27
CA ASP A 1037 -18.65 -50.26 10.59
C ASP A 1037 -17.32 -49.83 9.94
N GLY A 1038 -16.30 -49.64 10.78
CA GLY A 1038 -14.94 -49.32 10.33
C GLY A 1038 -14.65 -47.84 10.06
N PHE A 1039 -15.61 -46.92 10.29
CA PHE A 1039 -15.33 -45.48 10.33
C PHE A 1039 -14.45 -45.13 11.53
N SER A 1040 -13.39 -44.36 11.32
CA SER A 1040 -12.46 -43.93 12.36
C SER A 1040 -12.35 -42.41 12.41
N THR A 1041 -12.48 -41.82 13.61
CA THR A 1041 -12.16 -40.40 13.82
C THR A 1041 -10.66 -40.14 13.96
N GLY A 1042 -9.78 -41.13 13.76
CA GLY A 1042 -8.32 -40.96 13.95
C GLY A 1042 -7.91 -40.81 15.41
N THR A 1043 -6.83 -40.06 15.68
CA THR A 1043 -6.42 -39.71 17.04
C THR A 1043 -7.33 -38.62 17.62
N ASN A 1044 -7.69 -38.75 18.90
CA ASN A 1044 -8.55 -37.77 19.58
C ASN A 1044 -7.90 -36.38 19.74
N LEU A 1045 -6.59 -36.27 19.53
CA LEU A 1045 -5.82 -35.02 19.53
C LEU A 1045 -4.98 -34.95 18.25
N ARG A 1046 -5.20 -33.92 17.43
CA ARG A 1046 -4.45 -33.70 16.18
C ARG A 1046 -4.50 -32.25 15.71
N THR A 1047 -3.60 -31.87 14.82
CA THR A 1047 -3.57 -30.53 14.20
C THR A 1047 -4.56 -30.36 13.05
N GLY A 1048 -5.21 -31.44 12.60
CA GLY A 1048 -6.12 -31.40 11.43
C GLY A 1048 -5.37 -31.66 10.12
N ALA A 1049 -6.07 -31.42 8.99
CA ALA A 1049 -5.75 -31.78 7.61
C ALA A 1049 -5.17 -33.19 7.43
N ASN A 1050 -5.98 -34.10 6.88
CA ASN A 1050 -5.60 -35.48 6.59
C ASN A 1050 -4.69 -35.63 5.35
N ALA A 1051 -3.72 -34.72 5.16
CA ALA A 1051 -2.83 -34.67 4.01
C ALA A 1051 -1.94 -35.93 3.88
N ASP A 1052 -1.69 -36.63 4.99
CA ASP A 1052 -0.85 -37.84 5.05
C ASP A 1052 -1.67 -39.15 5.02
N GLY A 1053 -3.00 -39.09 4.91
CA GLY A 1053 -3.89 -40.26 4.85
C GLY A 1053 -3.96 -41.11 6.13
N ASN A 1054 -3.36 -40.64 7.23
CA ASN A 1054 -3.19 -41.39 8.48
C ASN A 1054 -4.14 -40.94 9.60
N GLU A 1055 -5.02 -39.95 9.36
CA GLU A 1055 -5.87 -39.34 10.40
C GLU A 1055 -7.32 -39.86 10.44
N GLY A 1056 -7.59 -40.97 9.74
CA GLY A 1056 -8.90 -41.63 9.70
C GLY A 1056 -9.83 -41.06 8.62
N ASN A 1057 -11.14 -41.15 8.87
CA ASN A 1057 -12.22 -40.80 7.95
C ASN A 1057 -12.86 -39.43 8.22
N LEU A 1058 -12.36 -38.68 9.21
CA LEU A 1058 -12.80 -37.32 9.54
C LEU A 1058 -11.67 -36.36 9.20
N ASP A 1059 -11.88 -35.48 8.23
CA ASP A 1059 -10.93 -34.45 7.82
C ASP A 1059 -11.34 -33.09 8.41
N LEU A 1060 -10.42 -32.44 9.11
CA LEU A 1060 -10.65 -31.17 9.82
C LEU A 1060 -9.69 -30.09 9.27
N PRO A 1061 -9.98 -28.79 9.43
CA PRO A 1061 -9.04 -27.73 9.03
C PRO A 1061 -7.70 -27.84 9.77
N ASP A 1062 -6.60 -27.56 9.06
CA ASP A 1062 -5.25 -27.49 9.65
C ASP A 1062 -5.11 -26.30 10.61
N ILE A 1063 -4.72 -26.58 11.85
CA ILE A 1063 -4.47 -25.63 12.93
C ILE A 1063 -3.07 -25.79 13.55
N SER A 1064 -2.12 -26.37 12.82
CA SER A 1064 -0.76 -26.73 13.26
C SER A 1064 0.06 -25.63 13.94
N GLY A 1065 -0.33 -24.36 13.82
CA GLY A 1065 0.29 -23.21 14.51
C GLY A 1065 -0.37 -22.73 15.79
N LEU A 1066 -1.51 -23.31 16.22
CA LEU A 1066 -2.36 -22.73 17.28
C LEU A 1066 -2.68 -23.71 18.42
N GLY A 1067 -2.94 -24.98 18.12
CA GLY A 1067 -3.49 -25.93 19.09
C GLY A 1067 -3.69 -27.33 18.52
N LEU A 1068 -4.46 -28.15 19.23
CA LEU A 1068 -4.90 -29.46 18.79
C LEU A 1068 -6.43 -29.51 18.82
N TRP A 1069 -7.04 -30.12 17.81
CA TRP A 1069 -8.43 -30.54 17.83
C TRP A 1069 -8.57 -31.66 18.83
N GLN A 1070 -9.35 -31.44 19.88
CA GLN A 1070 -9.85 -32.46 20.77
C GLN A 1070 -11.21 -32.95 20.28
N ILE A 1071 -11.25 -34.20 19.80
CA ILE A 1071 -12.47 -34.82 19.26
C ILE A 1071 -13.17 -35.60 20.39
N GLY A 1072 -14.48 -35.38 20.53
CA GLY A 1072 -15.33 -36.09 21.49
C GLY A 1072 -15.47 -37.59 21.17
N SER A 1073 -15.87 -38.38 22.17
CA SER A 1073 -16.12 -39.83 21.97
C SER A 1073 -17.32 -40.02 21.03
N LEU A 1074 -17.07 -40.55 19.83
CA LEU A 1074 -18.13 -40.82 18.84
C LEU A 1074 -19.20 -41.80 19.36
N LEU A 1075 -18.85 -42.74 20.24
CA LEU A 1075 -19.76 -43.80 20.68
C LEU A 1075 -20.62 -43.45 21.90
N ASP A 1076 -20.22 -42.43 22.69
CA ASP A 1076 -20.84 -42.13 23.99
C ASP A 1076 -21.49 -40.74 24.08
N ALA A 1077 -21.29 -39.86 23.09
CA ALA A 1077 -21.60 -38.44 23.22
C ALA A 1077 -22.98 -38.01 22.71
N GLY A 1078 -23.66 -38.83 21.89
CA GLY A 1078 -24.90 -38.43 21.19
C GLY A 1078 -24.70 -37.30 20.17
N ALA A 1079 -23.47 -36.81 20.01
CA ALA A 1079 -23.10 -35.79 19.06
C ALA A 1079 -21.60 -35.87 18.74
N LEU A 1080 -21.22 -35.48 17.53
CA LEU A 1080 -19.82 -35.33 17.13
C LEU A 1080 -19.38 -33.90 17.41
N THR A 1081 -18.76 -33.72 18.57
CA THR A 1081 -18.21 -32.44 19.02
C THR A 1081 -16.69 -32.40 18.92
N PHE A 1082 -16.12 -31.26 18.56
CA PHE A 1082 -14.68 -31.05 18.66
C PHE A 1082 -14.35 -29.65 19.19
N THR A 1083 -13.25 -29.57 19.93
CA THR A 1083 -12.82 -28.35 20.62
C THR A 1083 -11.34 -28.10 20.38
N ILE A 1084 -10.93 -26.86 20.10
CA ILE A 1084 -9.51 -26.53 20.02
C ILE A 1084 -8.94 -26.40 21.43
N ILE A 1085 -7.91 -27.19 21.74
CA ILE A 1085 -7.15 -27.06 22.98
C ILE A 1085 -5.74 -26.55 22.69
N ALA A 1086 -5.13 -25.89 23.68
CA ALA A 1086 -3.72 -25.52 23.58
C ALA A 1086 -2.85 -26.78 23.49
N VAL A 1087 -1.77 -26.71 22.70
CA VAL A 1087 -0.75 -27.77 22.69
C VAL A 1087 -0.21 -27.90 24.12
N PRO A 1088 -0.22 -29.10 24.73
CA PRO A 1088 0.40 -29.30 26.03
C PRO A 1088 1.90 -29.02 25.89
N GLU A 1089 2.37 -27.86 26.34
CA GLU A 1089 3.81 -27.65 26.47
C GLU A 1089 4.35 -28.68 27.46
N PRO A 1090 5.42 -29.43 27.14
CA PRO A 1090 6.08 -30.24 28.15
C PRO A 1090 6.48 -29.29 29.26
N THR A 1091 5.93 -29.53 30.46
CA THR A 1091 6.18 -28.64 31.60
C THR A 1091 7.68 -28.38 31.72
N ARG A 1092 8.08 -27.17 32.12
CA ARG A 1092 9.50 -26.86 32.37
C ARG A 1092 10.16 -27.92 33.27
N GLY A 1093 9.40 -28.55 34.17
CA GLY A 1093 9.82 -29.72 34.95
C GLY A 1093 10.16 -30.96 34.13
N PHE A 1094 9.39 -31.30 33.08
CA PHE A 1094 9.68 -32.42 32.18
C PHE A 1094 10.91 -32.14 31.28
N LEU A 1095 11.05 -30.92 30.76
CA LEU A 1095 12.26 -30.52 30.00
C LEU A 1095 13.52 -30.50 30.88
N VAL A 1096 13.40 -30.08 32.15
CA VAL A 1096 14.47 -30.17 33.15
C VAL A 1096 14.76 -31.62 33.53
N LEU A 1097 13.74 -32.48 33.65
CA LEU A 1097 13.92 -33.91 33.92
C LEU A 1097 14.61 -34.62 32.74
N CYS A 1098 14.23 -34.33 31.50
CA CYS A 1098 14.91 -34.84 30.29
C CYS A 1098 16.34 -34.31 30.17
N GLY A 1099 16.58 -33.03 30.47
CA GLY A 1099 17.93 -32.46 30.54
C GLY A 1099 18.80 -33.12 31.62
N MET A 1100 18.22 -33.42 32.79
CA MET A 1100 18.89 -34.17 33.86
C MET A 1100 19.10 -35.65 33.47
N LEU A 1101 18.18 -36.27 32.75
CA LEU A 1101 18.33 -37.64 32.24
C LEU A 1101 19.50 -37.75 31.24
N VAL A 1102 19.65 -36.75 30.36
CA VAL A 1102 20.78 -36.65 29.41
C VAL A 1102 22.10 -36.39 30.14
N MET A 1103 22.09 -35.63 31.24
CA MET A 1103 23.27 -35.49 32.12
C MET A 1103 23.63 -36.79 32.85
N VAL A 1104 22.64 -37.59 33.28
CA VAL A 1104 22.86 -38.89 33.93
C VAL A 1104 23.36 -39.94 32.93
N MET A 1105 22.94 -39.86 31.66
CA MET A 1105 23.44 -40.72 30.58
C MET A 1105 24.84 -40.32 30.08
N ARG A 1106 25.36 -39.15 30.46
CA ARG A 1106 26.73 -38.73 30.15
C ARG A 1106 27.74 -39.24 31.19
N ARG A 1107 27.70 -40.55 31.49
CA ARG A 1107 28.79 -41.22 32.21
C ARG A 1107 29.10 -42.60 31.62
N ARG A 1108 30.32 -42.69 31.07
CA ARG A 1108 31.10 -43.85 30.58
C ARG A 1108 30.84 -44.30 29.13
N ARG A 1109 31.56 -43.68 28.18
CA ARG A 1109 32.92 -44.10 27.82
C ARG A 1109 33.67 -42.95 27.17
#